data_AF-A0A9D5QTS7-F1
#
_entry.id   AF-A0A9D5QTS7-F1
#
_cell.length_a   1.000
_cell.length_b   1.000
_cell.length_c   1.000
_cell.angle_alpha   90.00
_cell.angle_beta   90.00
_cell.angle_gamma   90.00
#
_symmetry.space_group_name_H-M   'P 1'
#
loop_
_entity.id
_entity.type
_entity.pdbx_description
1 polymer ?
#
loop_
_entity_poly.entity_id
_entity_poly.type
_entity_poly.pdbx_seq_one_letter_code
_entity_poly.pdbx_strand_id
1 'polypeptide(L)'
;MDKNTLLGLLLMAAVILGFSYLNRPSPEELERQRQEQLAMQEAEQQRATSSDLLTVDSINQAETATIINTVRELGIADSTGCRTLNVRNLHLTLAADGALGGYVKAAGTEVPMTEITANRWDDIKPSIAREAVENLRNGLREAAKYRGFARYLDGDSTTVELANDKICLEIANKGGVISRATLRDYESYDSTALTLLSPETDSYGFTLTSSTQRFDTREFYFNPVQVNDSTVEMSLDLGDGAVWALRYTLLPGSYLVKLDVLQRGMTAIIPSSVASMEFAWNEKMRRNEAGRVFEQRNSGLYYMFIDGDVDNLSENSTKKKEFTDKIKWVGYKNQFFSAVMMARTNFNSANLSSTILDDNEKFIKELSSEMTMDYSPALANPASFTFYLGPNLYPLMSEVSEEVYPGEDMHLTKVIPLGWPIFRWINTLIVIPVFTFLGKYISNYGIIILLLTIFIKLILFPFTYKSYLSQAKMRLLTPEINAINEKYPGNENAMKRQQETMALYSRADANPLSGCLPMLLQMPILVAMFSFFPSAIELRGEHFLWAKDLSAPDAIISWHTHIPFISSTFGNHISLFCLLMTITNIIYSKINMASQPSQSGMPGMKWMIYLMPVMFLFIFNNYAAGLSYYYFLSLLITILQTYIMRRFVSEDKMRAQMAENARKPKKKSGFMARLEEAQRQQQAALREQQKKNRRR
;
A
#
# COMPACT_ATOMS: atom_id res chain seq x y z
N MET A 1 -5.20 -26.87 31.13
CA MET A 1 -4.32 -25.82 31.69
C MET A 1 -3.97 -26.25 33.10
N ASP A 2 -2.69 -26.31 33.44
CA ASP A 2 -2.27 -26.87 34.74
C ASP A 2 -2.65 -25.92 35.89
N LYS A 3 -2.92 -26.46 37.10
CA LYS A 3 -3.45 -25.67 38.24
C LYS A 3 -2.50 -24.52 38.64
N ASN A 4 -1.21 -24.71 38.42
CA ASN A 4 -0.17 -23.72 38.70
C ASN A 4 -0.21 -22.53 37.72
N THR A 5 -0.64 -22.74 36.48
CA THR A 5 -0.82 -21.67 35.47
C THR A 5 -2.07 -20.82 35.78
N LEU A 6 -3.12 -21.45 36.30
CA LEU A 6 -4.37 -20.79 36.66
C LEU A 6 -4.22 -19.96 37.95
N LEU A 7 -3.46 -20.47 38.92
CA LEU A 7 -3.07 -19.73 40.12
C LEU A 7 -2.12 -18.55 39.79
N GLY A 8 -1.21 -18.74 38.84
CA GLY A 8 -0.33 -17.68 38.33
C GLY A 8 -1.09 -16.53 37.66
N LEU A 9 -2.12 -16.83 36.87
CA LEU A 9 -2.99 -15.82 36.26
C LEU A 9 -3.85 -15.07 37.29
N LEU A 10 -4.36 -15.77 38.32
CA LEU A 10 -5.12 -15.15 39.41
C LEU A 10 -4.26 -14.20 40.26
N LEU A 11 -3.02 -14.60 40.56
CA LEU A 11 -2.07 -13.74 41.29
C LEU A 11 -1.65 -12.53 40.45
N MET A 12 -1.47 -12.69 39.14
CA MET A 12 -1.17 -11.59 38.24
C MET A 12 -2.34 -10.59 38.16
N ALA A 13 -3.59 -11.08 38.08
CA ALA A 13 -4.78 -10.25 38.10
C ALA A 13 -4.95 -9.52 39.45
N ALA A 14 -4.66 -10.17 40.57
CA ALA A 14 -4.71 -9.56 41.90
C ALA A 14 -3.65 -8.46 42.07
N VAL A 15 -2.43 -8.64 41.53
CA VAL A 15 -1.38 -7.62 41.55
C VAL A 15 -1.75 -6.43 40.66
N ILE A 16 -2.33 -6.66 39.48
CA ILE A 16 -2.75 -5.59 38.56
C ILE A 16 -3.91 -4.78 39.16
N LEU A 17 -4.90 -5.45 39.77
CA LEU A 17 -6.01 -4.77 40.44
C LEU A 17 -5.56 -4.04 41.71
N GLY A 18 -4.64 -4.62 42.47
CA GLY A 18 -4.02 -3.97 43.64
C GLY A 18 -3.21 -2.73 43.25
N PHE A 19 -2.39 -2.82 42.19
CA PHE A 19 -1.61 -1.70 41.66
C PHE A 19 -2.51 -0.61 41.06
N SER A 20 -3.59 -0.99 40.37
CA SER A 20 -4.58 -0.04 39.85
C SER A 20 -5.39 0.64 40.96
N TYR A 21 -5.60 -0.01 42.11
CA TYR A 21 -6.27 0.58 43.27
C TYR A 21 -5.33 1.50 44.07
N LEU A 22 -4.06 1.11 44.24
CA LEU A 22 -3.03 1.89 44.95
C LEU A 22 -2.59 3.14 44.17
N ASN A 23 -2.63 3.11 42.83
CA ASN A 23 -2.28 4.25 41.97
C ASN A 23 -3.50 5.06 41.50
N ARG A 24 -4.65 4.97 42.18
CA ARG A 24 -5.75 5.91 41.92
C ARG A 24 -5.32 7.29 42.41
N PRO A 25 -5.45 8.35 41.59
CA PRO A 25 -5.15 9.70 42.03
C PRO A 25 -5.98 10.03 43.27
N SER A 26 -5.33 10.60 44.28
CA SER A 26 -5.97 10.94 45.54
C SER A 26 -7.06 12.01 45.32
N PRO A 27 -8.07 12.12 46.21
CA PRO A 27 -9.13 13.13 46.07
C PRO A 27 -8.58 14.56 45.92
N GLU A 28 -7.48 14.88 46.61
CA GLU A 28 -6.80 16.17 46.51
C GLU A 28 -6.10 16.40 45.15
N GLU A 29 -5.53 15.36 44.53
CA GLU A 29 -4.93 15.47 43.19
C GLU A 29 -6.00 15.63 42.09
N LEU A 30 -7.16 14.98 42.27
CA LEU A 30 -8.29 15.13 41.36
C LEU A 30 -8.91 16.53 41.45
N GLU A 31 -8.95 17.10 42.67
CA GLU A 31 -9.35 18.48 42.91
C GLU A 31 -8.32 19.47 42.34
N ARG A 32 -7.01 19.21 42.48
CA ARG A 32 -5.97 20.01 41.81
C ARG A 32 -6.09 19.94 40.29
N GLN A 33 -6.33 18.78 39.69
CA GLN A 33 -6.54 18.66 38.24
C GLN A 33 -7.82 19.37 37.79
N ARG A 34 -8.90 19.30 38.58
CA ARG A 34 -10.11 20.11 38.32
C ARG A 34 -9.84 21.60 38.48
N GLN A 35 -9.07 22.01 39.48
CA GLN A 35 -8.68 23.40 39.67
C GLN A 35 -7.75 23.88 38.55
N GLU A 36 -6.84 23.05 38.05
CA GLU A 36 -6.00 23.34 36.88
C GLU A 36 -6.82 23.40 35.59
N GLN A 37 -7.80 22.51 35.41
CA GLN A 37 -8.74 22.56 34.27
C GLN A 37 -9.66 23.78 34.34
N LEU A 38 -10.17 24.12 35.53
CA LEU A 38 -10.96 25.32 35.75
C LEU A 38 -10.10 26.57 35.59
N ALA A 39 -8.85 26.58 36.06
CA ALA A 39 -7.91 27.67 35.85
C ALA A 39 -7.51 27.79 34.36
N MET A 40 -7.40 26.69 33.62
CA MET A 40 -7.21 26.70 32.17
C MET A 40 -8.46 27.20 31.45
N GLN A 41 -9.66 26.80 31.86
CA GLN A 41 -10.92 27.31 31.30
C GLN A 41 -11.16 28.77 31.65
N GLU A 42 -10.81 29.21 32.86
CA GLU A 42 -10.82 30.60 33.28
C GLU A 42 -9.72 31.39 32.57
N ALA A 43 -8.55 30.80 32.30
CA ALA A 43 -7.50 31.43 31.50
C ALA A 43 -7.87 31.47 30.00
N GLU A 44 -8.62 30.51 29.48
CA GLU A 44 -9.20 30.53 28.13
C GLU A 44 -10.36 31.51 28.03
N GLN A 45 -11.23 31.58 29.03
CA GLN A 45 -12.29 32.59 29.14
C GLN A 45 -11.70 33.97 29.37
N GLN A 46 -10.62 34.12 30.16
CA GLN A 46 -9.88 35.36 30.30
C GLN A 46 -9.10 35.68 29.05
N ARG A 47 -8.58 34.71 28.27
CA ARG A 47 -8.00 34.94 26.93
C ARG A 47 -9.06 35.38 25.93
N ALA A 48 -10.25 34.78 25.94
CA ALA A 48 -11.38 35.18 25.12
C ALA A 48 -11.90 36.58 25.52
N THR A 49 -12.04 36.86 26.82
CA THR A 49 -12.50 38.16 27.35
C THR A 49 -11.41 39.24 27.22
N SER A 50 -10.12 38.89 27.37
CA SER A 50 -9.00 39.81 27.12
C SER A 50 -8.77 40.06 25.64
N SER A 51 -9.16 39.13 24.76
CA SER A 51 -9.21 39.38 23.32
C SER A 51 -10.27 40.41 22.93
N ASP A 52 -11.29 40.66 23.76
CA ASP A 52 -12.21 41.79 23.60
C ASP A 52 -11.68 43.10 24.23
N LEU A 53 -10.66 43.02 25.10
CA LEU A 53 -10.04 44.17 25.80
C LEU A 53 -8.75 44.69 25.15
N LEU A 54 -8.24 44.05 24.09
CA LEU A 54 -7.04 44.49 23.37
C LEU A 54 -7.38 45.56 22.32
N THR A 55 -6.73 46.71 22.43
CA THR A 55 -6.81 47.83 21.48
C THR A 55 -6.50 47.38 20.06
N VAL A 56 -7.31 47.81 19.08
CA VAL A 56 -7.03 47.60 17.66
C VAL A 56 -5.73 48.32 17.31
N ASP A 57 -4.78 47.61 16.71
CA ASP A 57 -3.53 48.20 16.23
C ASP A 57 -3.83 49.27 15.18
N SER A 58 -3.46 50.51 15.45
CA SER A 58 -3.66 51.62 14.52
C SER A 58 -2.69 51.55 13.34
N ILE A 59 -3.19 51.79 12.13
CA ILE A 59 -2.36 52.00 10.94
C ILE A 59 -1.77 53.42 11.01
N ASN A 60 -0.45 53.54 10.94
CA ASN A 60 0.23 54.84 10.94
C ASN A 60 0.44 55.40 9.52
N GLN A 61 0.82 56.68 9.40
CA GLN A 61 1.01 57.33 8.09
C GLN A 61 2.10 56.66 7.22
N ALA A 62 3.14 56.08 7.82
CA ALA A 62 4.20 55.39 7.08
C ALA A 62 3.71 54.06 6.48
N GLU A 63 2.87 53.32 7.22
CA GLU A 63 2.18 52.14 6.72
C GLU A 63 1.21 52.52 5.58
N THR A 64 0.43 53.59 5.71
CA THR A 64 -0.45 54.08 4.64
C THR A 64 0.34 54.43 3.37
N ALA A 65 1.48 55.09 3.49
CA ALA A 65 2.36 55.37 2.35
C ALA A 65 2.90 54.09 1.71
N THR A 66 3.23 53.08 2.52
CA THR A 66 3.68 51.76 2.05
C THR A 66 2.56 51.03 1.30
N ILE A 67 1.33 51.09 1.78
CA ILE A 67 0.15 50.53 1.11
C ILE A 67 -0.04 51.17 -0.26
N ILE A 68 -0.05 52.51 -0.32
CA ILE A 68 -0.19 53.26 -1.57
C ILE A 68 0.90 52.87 -2.57
N ASN A 69 2.16 52.80 -2.13
CA ASN A 69 3.27 52.40 -3.00
C ASN A 69 3.11 50.95 -3.49
N THR A 70 2.64 50.04 -2.64
CA THR A 70 2.40 48.64 -3.00
C THR A 70 1.30 48.52 -4.06
N VAL A 71 0.17 49.22 -3.90
CA VAL A 71 -0.91 49.24 -4.92
C VAL A 71 -0.45 49.92 -6.20
N ARG A 72 0.40 50.95 -6.10
CA ARG A 72 0.97 51.62 -7.27
C ARG A 72 1.92 50.73 -8.07
N GLU A 73 2.74 49.92 -7.38
CA GLU A 73 3.71 49.01 -8.00
C GLU A 73 3.05 47.74 -8.54
N LEU A 74 2.11 47.15 -7.78
CA LEU A 74 1.57 45.81 -8.05
C LEU A 74 0.14 45.79 -8.60
N GLY A 75 -0.57 46.92 -8.53
CA GLY A 75 -1.96 47.03 -8.98
C GLY A 75 -2.11 47.12 -10.49
N ILE A 76 -3.19 46.56 -11.00
CA ILE A 76 -3.56 46.59 -12.42
C ILE A 76 -4.22 47.94 -12.71
N ALA A 77 -3.68 48.69 -13.68
CA ALA A 77 -4.27 49.94 -14.12
C ALA A 77 -5.44 49.67 -15.08
N ASP A 78 -6.57 50.32 -14.82
CA ASP A 78 -7.69 50.35 -15.76
C ASP A 78 -7.52 51.47 -16.81
N SER A 79 -8.48 51.59 -17.72
CA SER A 79 -8.50 52.64 -18.76
C SER A 79 -8.61 54.07 -18.21
N THR A 80 -8.95 54.23 -16.94
CA THR A 80 -9.10 55.52 -16.25
C THR A 80 -7.86 55.91 -15.43
N GLY A 81 -6.87 55.02 -15.34
CA GLY A 81 -5.66 55.20 -14.52
C GLY A 81 -5.85 54.82 -13.05
N CYS A 82 -7.02 54.29 -12.67
CA CYS A 82 -7.22 53.69 -11.35
C CYS A 82 -6.48 52.35 -11.30
N ARG A 83 -5.79 52.08 -10.20
CA ARG A 83 -5.07 50.82 -9.97
C ARG A 83 -5.78 49.97 -8.94
N THR A 84 -6.02 48.71 -9.26
CA THR A 84 -6.64 47.75 -8.35
C THR A 84 -5.68 46.61 -8.03
N LEU A 85 -5.54 46.29 -6.74
CA LEU A 85 -4.76 45.16 -6.24
C LEU A 85 -5.68 44.24 -5.44
N ASN A 86 -5.89 43.03 -5.97
CA ASN A 86 -6.62 41.96 -5.30
C ASN A 86 -5.64 40.91 -4.79
N VAL A 87 -5.67 40.65 -3.48
CA VAL A 87 -4.85 39.61 -2.85
C VAL A 87 -5.64 38.98 -1.70
N ARG A 88 -6.15 37.76 -1.92
CA ARG A 88 -6.92 36.98 -0.92
C ARG A 88 -8.09 37.79 -0.34
N ASN A 89 -7.94 38.29 0.89
CA ASN A 89 -8.98 39.05 1.60
C ASN A 89 -8.93 40.57 1.33
N LEU A 90 -8.03 41.02 0.46
CA LEU A 90 -7.80 42.45 0.19
C LEU A 90 -8.31 42.80 -1.20
N HIS A 91 -9.11 43.85 -1.26
CA HIS A 91 -9.45 44.56 -2.48
C HIS A 91 -9.02 46.01 -2.30
N LEU A 92 -7.87 46.41 -2.83
CA LEU A 92 -7.34 47.77 -2.68
C LEU A 92 -7.42 48.52 -4.00
N THR A 93 -7.92 49.75 -3.97
CA THR A 93 -7.98 50.63 -5.14
C THR A 93 -7.19 51.90 -4.89
N LEU A 94 -6.45 52.36 -5.90
CA LEU A 94 -5.74 53.64 -5.89
C LEU A 94 -6.21 54.46 -7.09
N ALA A 95 -6.99 55.51 -6.81
CA ALA A 95 -7.47 56.41 -7.85
C ALA A 95 -6.32 57.23 -8.46
N ALA A 96 -6.56 57.83 -9.64
CA ALA A 96 -5.55 58.60 -10.37
C ALA A 96 -5.03 59.83 -9.59
N ASP A 97 -5.82 60.36 -8.66
CA ASP A 97 -5.44 61.45 -7.74
C ASP A 97 -4.65 60.96 -6.51
N GLY A 98 -4.43 59.65 -6.39
CA GLY A 98 -3.72 59.01 -5.29
C GLY A 98 -4.59 58.66 -4.08
N ALA A 99 -5.92 58.80 -4.16
CA ALA A 99 -6.82 58.39 -3.09
C ALA A 99 -6.86 56.85 -2.97
N LEU A 100 -6.58 56.35 -1.76
CA LEU A 100 -6.65 54.93 -1.42
C LEU A 100 -8.08 54.57 -0.99
N GLY A 101 -8.63 53.51 -1.59
CA GLY A 101 -9.96 52.98 -1.31
C GLY A 101 -9.98 51.46 -1.32
N GLY A 102 -11.18 50.90 -1.46
CA GLY A 102 -11.41 49.46 -1.40
C GLY A 102 -11.73 48.98 0.01
N TYR A 103 -11.53 47.69 0.27
CA TYR A 103 -11.94 47.04 1.51
C TYR A 103 -11.06 45.83 1.87
N VAL A 104 -11.17 45.39 3.12
CA VAL A 104 -10.58 44.17 3.64
C VAL A 104 -11.67 43.29 4.22
N LYS A 105 -11.75 42.02 3.77
CA LYS A 105 -12.68 41.04 4.31
C LYS A 105 -12.19 40.54 5.68
N ALA A 106 -13.06 40.59 6.67
CA ALA A 106 -12.81 40.08 8.03
C ALA A 106 -14.12 39.52 8.62
N ALA A 107 -14.11 38.30 9.13
CA ALA A 107 -15.28 37.60 9.67
C ALA A 107 -16.54 37.68 8.74
N GLY A 108 -16.34 37.60 7.43
CA GLY A 108 -17.42 37.71 6.43
C GLY A 108 -17.96 39.11 6.18
N THR A 109 -17.36 40.15 6.78
CA THR A 109 -17.72 41.57 6.58
C THR A 109 -16.64 42.29 5.78
N GLU A 110 -17.03 43.17 4.86
CA GLU A 110 -16.10 44.02 4.11
C GLU A 110 -15.87 45.32 4.88
N VAL A 111 -14.67 45.49 5.44
CA VAL A 111 -14.28 46.68 6.19
C VAL A 111 -13.63 47.68 5.22
N PRO A 112 -14.18 48.90 5.04
CA PRO A 112 -13.64 49.88 4.09
C PRO A 112 -12.22 50.35 4.49
N MET A 113 -11.36 50.52 3.49
CA MET A 113 -9.99 51.02 3.70
C MET A 113 -9.95 52.45 4.26
N THR A 114 -10.99 53.25 4.01
CA THR A 114 -11.14 54.59 4.58
C THR A 114 -11.30 54.55 6.09
N GLU A 115 -12.04 53.58 6.63
CA GLU A 115 -12.20 53.39 8.07
C GLU A 115 -10.91 52.85 8.69
N ILE A 116 -10.25 51.89 8.02
CA ILE A 116 -8.98 51.29 8.49
C ILE A 116 -7.86 52.33 8.57
N THR A 117 -7.69 53.16 7.54
CA THR A 117 -6.63 54.18 7.50
C THR A 117 -6.92 55.39 8.36
N ALA A 118 -8.20 55.70 8.59
CA ALA A 118 -8.62 56.72 9.55
C ALA A 118 -8.63 56.21 11.00
N ASN A 119 -8.37 54.92 11.23
CA ASN A 119 -8.49 54.24 12.53
C ASN A 119 -9.85 54.48 13.19
N ARG A 120 -10.93 54.45 12.38
CA ARG A 120 -12.31 54.65 12.80
C ARG A 120 -13.02 53.31 12.93
N TRP A 121 -13.51 53.04 14.13
CA TRP A 121 -14.06 51.73 14.50
C TRP A 121 -15.43 51.83 15.19
N ASP A 122 -16.07 53.00 15.17
CA ASP A 122 -17.27 53.31 15.96
C ASP A 122 -18.44 52.36 15.65
N ASP A 123 -18.56 51.93 14.38
CA ASP A 123 -19.61 51.03 13.89
C ASP A 123 -19.12 49.58 13.65
N ILE A 124 -17.87 49.25 14.00
CA ILE A 124 -17.24 47.95 13.72
C ILE A 124 -16.86 47.26 15.02
N LYS A 125 -17.24 45.98 15.18
CA LYS A 125 -16.85 45.20 16.35
C LYS A 125 -15.32 45.13 16.46
N PRO A 126 -14.71 45.33 17.65
CA PRO A 126 -13.25 45.33 17.82
C PRO A 126 -12.55 44.07 17.30
N SER A 127 -13.19 42.91 17.39
CA SER A 127 -12.69 41.65 16.84
C SER A 127 -12.58 41.66 15.31
N ILE A 128 -13.59 42.19 14.61
CA ILE A 128 -13.61 42.35 13.15
C ILE A 128 -12.56 43.37 12.71
N ALA A 129 -12.46 44.50 13.42
CA ALA A 129 -11.48 45.55 13.14
C ALA A 129 -10.03 45.02 13.25
N ARG A 130 -9.74 44.22 14.29
CA ARG A 130 -8.42 43.59 14.48
C ARG A 130 -8.11 42.60 13.36
N GLU A 131 -9.04 41.71 13.04
CA GLU A 131 -8.87 40.75 11.96
C GLU A 131 -8.69 41.48 10.61
N ALA A 132 -9.38 42.60 10.37
CA ALA A 132 -9.19 43.40 9.15
C ALA A 132 -7.79 44.01 9.07
N VAL A 133 -7.25 44.57 10.15
CA VAL A 133 -5.87 45.10 10.19
C VAL A 133 -4.83 43.98 10.01
N GLU A 134 -5.06 42.83 10.64
CA GLU A 134 -4.20 41.65 10.48
C GLU A 134 -4.23 41.12 9.04
N ASN A 135 -5.44 40.96 8.47
CA ASN A 135 -5.63 40.54 7.08
C ASN A 135 -4.94 41.52 6.13
N LEU A 136 -5.10 42.84 6.32
CA LEU A 136 -4.41 43.87 5.53
C LEU A 136 -2.89 43.68 5.53
N ARG A 137 -2.28 43.59 6.73
CA ARG A 137 -0.83 43.38 6.86
C ARG A 137 -0.38 42.06 6.23
N ASN A 138 -1.16 41.00 6.41
CA ASN A 138 -0.89 39.69 5.80
C ASN A 138 -0.95 39.76 4.27
N GLY A 139 -2.01 40.35 3.70
CA GLY A 139 -2.16 40.48 2.26
C GLY A 139 -1.09 41.36 1.62
N LEU A 140 -0.65 42.44 2.28
CA LEU A 140 0.47 43.26 1.82
C LEU A 140 1.80 42.49 1.86
N ARG A 141 2.04 41.70 2.92
CA ARG A 141 3.22 40.82 2.98
C ARG A 141 3.20 39.78 1.86
N GLU A 142 2.07 39.16 1.59
CA GLU A 142 1.92 38.22 0.47
C GLU A 142 2.06 38.92 -0.89
N ALA A 143 1.49 40.11 -1.05
CA ALA A 143 1.66 40.93 -2.25
C ALA A 143 3.14 41.26 -2.50
N ALA A 144 3.87 41.66 -1.45
CA ALA A 144 5.29 41.93 -1.53
C ALA A 144 6.12 40.66 -1.79
N LYS A 145 5.71 39.51 -1.22
CA LYS A 145 6.36 38.21 -1.42
C LYS A 145 6.21 37.72 -2.86
N TYR A 146 5.03 37.89 -3.46
CA TYR A 146 4.71 37.38 -4.79
C TYR A 146 4.80 38.44 -5.91
N ARG A 147 4.94 39.73 -5.59
CA ARG A 147 5.05 40.86 -6.55
C ARG A 147 4.08 40.75 -7.73
N GLY A 148 4.58 40.65 -8.96
CA GLY A 148 3.76 40.58 -10.17
C GLY A 148 2.83 39.35 -10.23
N PHE A 149 3.10 38.33 -9.41
CA PHE A 149 2.26 37.15 -9.22
C PHE A 149 1.14 37.34 -8.20
N ALA A 150 1.15 38.42 -7.42
CA ALA A 150 0.17 38.67 -6.36
C ALA A 150 -1.27 38.70 -6.90
N ARG A 151 -1.45 39.20 -8.13
CA ARG A 151 -2.75 39.23 -8.83
C ARG A 151 -3.38 37.86 -9.06
N TYR A 152 -2.59 36.79 -9.03
CA TYR A 152 -3.06 35.41 -9.22
C TYR A 152 -3.32 34.69 -7.90
N LEU A 153 -3.10 35.33 -6.76
CA LEU A 153 -3.36 34.73 -5.45
C LEU A 153 -4.86 34.67 -5.11
N ASP A 154 -5.65 35.47 -5.82
CA ASP A 154 -7.10 35.58 -5.65
C ASP A 154 -7.83 35.24 -6.95
N GLY A 155 -9.00 34.62 -6.83
CA GLY A 155 -9.79 34.16 -7.95
C GLY A 155 -10.88 33.17 -7.53
N ASP A 156 -11.89 33.03 -8.38
CA ASP A 156 -12.96 32.05 -8.17
C ASP A 156 -12.44 30.64 -8.46
N SER A 157 -12.67 29.71 -7.54
CA SER A 157 -12.32 28.30 -7.73
C SER A 157 -13.27 27.67 -8.73
N THR A 158 -12.73 27.25 -9.88
CA THR A 158 -13.46 26.61 -10.98
C THR A 158 -12.72 25.36 -11.46
N THR A 159 -13.45 24.42 -12.06
CA THR A 159 -12.89 23.19 -12.61
C THR A 159 -13.26 23.04 -14.08
N VAL A 160 -12.37 22.42 -14.86
CA VAL A 160 -12.63 21.98 -16.23
C VAL A 160 -12.63 20.46 -16.27
N GLU A 161 -13.66 19.86 -16.84
CA GLU A 161 -13.78 18.41 -16.98
C GLU A 161 -13.06 17.91 -18.23
N LEU A 162 -12.23 16.87 -18.09
CA LEU A 162 -11.72 16.05 -19.19
C LEU A 162 -12.15 14.60 -18.96
N ALA A 163 -12.81 13.98 -19.93
CA ALA A 163 -13.33 12.63 -19.78
C ALA A 163 -13.15 11.75 -21.02
N ASN A 164 -12.96 10.45 -20.79
CA ASN A 164 -13.10 9.39 -21.78
C ASN A 164 -14.00 8.27 -21.21
N ASP A 165 -14.02 7.10 -21.86
CA ASP A 165 -14.78 5.92 -21.44
C ASP A 165 -14.26 5.27 -20.14
N LYS A 166 -13.01 5.52 -19.74
CA LYS A 166 -12.35 4.90 -18.58
C LYS A 166 -12.24 5.78 -17.34
N ILE A 167 -11.98 7.07 -17.53
CA ILE A 167 -11.70 8.01 -16.45
C ILE A 167 -12.34 9.37 -16.72
N CYS A 168 -12.74 10.04 -15.63
CA CYS A 168 -13.17 11.43 -15.61
C CYS A 168 -12.21 12.24 -14.72
N LEU A 169 -11.73 13.37 -15.21
CA LEU A 169 -10.80 14.26 -14.52
C LEU A 169 -11.44 15.62 -14.32
N GLU A 170 -11.34 16.15 -13.11
CA GLU A 170 -11.60 17.57 -12.83
C GLU A 170 -10.25 18.27 -12.70
N ILE A 171 -9.97 19.23 -13.58
CA ILE A 171 -8.76 20.05 -13.53
C ILE A 171 -9.13 21.39 -12.88
N ALA A 172 -8.64 21.62 -11.66
CA ALA A 172 -8.88 22.85 -10.93
C ALA A 172 -8.02 23.99 -11.47
N ASN A 173 -8.62 25.17 -11.62
CA ASN A 173 -7.89 26.38 -11.96
C ASN A 173 -6.96 26.82 -10.81
N LYS A 174 -7.34 26.56 -9.55
CA LYS A 174 -6.45 26.73 -8.40
C LYS A 174 -5.33 25.70 -8.44
N GLY A 175 -4.09 26.18 -8.50
CA GLY A 175 -2.90 25.35 -8.66
C GLY A 175 -2.67 24.81 -10.06
N GLY A 176 -3.69 24.83 -10.93
CA GLY A 176 -3.64 24.22 -12.26
C GLY A 176 -3.46 22.70 -12.18
N VAL A 177 -4.17 22.02 -11.27
CA VAL A 177 -3.93 20.61 -10.92
C VAL A 177 -5.12 19.71 -11.26
N ILE A 178 -4.87 18.41 -11.45
CA ILE A 178 -5.91 17.38 -11.41
C ILE A 178 -6.40 17.29 -9.97
N SER A 179 -7.54 17.91 -9.69
CA SER A 179 -8.12 17.95 -8.35
C SER A 179 -8.94 16.71 -8.05
N ARG A 180 -9.54 16.09 -9.07
CA ARG A 180 -10.26 14.82 -8.94
C ARG A 180 -9.97 13.90 -10.12
N ALA A 181 -9.77 12.62 -9.84
CA ALA A 181 -9.64 11.58 -10.84
C ALA A 181 -10.57 10.40 -10.50
N THR A 182 -11.68 10.28 -11.22
CA THR A 182 -12.72 9.27 -10.97
C THR A 182 -12.67 8.18 -12.03
N LEU A 183 -12.52 6.92 -11.62
CA LEU A 183 -12.55 5.78 -12.54
C LEU A 183 -14.00 5.36 -12.81
N ARG A 184 -14.40 5.27 -14.09
CA ARG A 184 -15.81 5.02 -14.48
C ARG A 184 -16.28 3.59 -14.24
N ASP A 185 -15.36 2.63 -14.37
CA ASP A 185 -15.67 1.19 -14.28
C ASP A 185 -15.59 0.65 -12.84
N TYR A 186 -15.37 1.50 -11.84
CA TYR A 186 -15.08 1.07 -10.46
C TYR A 186 -15.80 1.89 -9.39
N GLU A 187 -16.29 1.19 -8.37
CA GLU A 187 -16.84 1.77 -7.14
C GLU A 187 -15.99 1.37 -5.93
N SER A 188 -15.99 2.19 -4.88
CA SER A 188 -15.44 1.88 -3.56
C SER A 188 -16.37 0.92 -2.79
N TYR A 189 -15.88 0.29 -1.72
CA TYR A 189 -16.65 -0.65 -0.89
C TYR A 189 -17.96 -0.08 -0.30
N ASP A 190 -18.06 1.25 -0.23
CA ASP A 190 -19.22 2.00 0.23
C ASP A 190 -20.18 2.40 -0.92
N SER A 191 -20.02 1.80 -2.11
CA SER A 191 -20.77 2.10 -3.35
C SER A 191 -20.63 3.55 -3.84
N THR A 192 -19.63 4.29 -3.35
CA THR A 192 -19.29 5.59 -3.91
C THR A 192 -18.37 5.43 -5.13
N ALA A 193 -18.41 6.39 -6.05
CA ALA A 193 -17.51 6.37 -7.21
C ALA A 193 -16.04 6.32 -6.76
N LEU A 194 -15.23 5.48 -7.39
CA LEU A 194 -13.84 5.31 -7.01
C LEU A 194 -13.01 6.51 -7.50
N THR A 195 -12.45 7.27 -6.56
CA THR A 195 -11.59 8.43 -6.82
C THR A 195 -10.16 8.16 -6.38
N LEU A 196 -9.19 8.36 -7.29
CA LEU A 196 -7.76 8.24 -6.99
C LEU A 196 -7.15 9.54 -6.45
N LEU A 197 -7.72 10.68 -6.84
CA LEU A 197 -7.35 12.01 -6.35
C LEU A 197 -8.61 12.73 -5.89
N SER A 198 -8.50 13.49 -4.81
CA SER A 198 -9.55 14.27 -4.18
C SER A 198 -9.07 15.68 -3.81
N PRO A 199 -9.89 16.73 -4.08
CA PRO A 199 -9.47 18.13 -3.90
C PRO A 199 -9.21 18.51 -2.44
N GLU A 200 -9.80 17.78 -1.49
CA GLU A 200 -9.74 18.08 -0.05
C GLU A 200 -8.45 17.59 0.60
N THR A 201 -7.80 16.59 0.00
CA THR A 201 -6.70 15.86 0.65
C THR A 201 -5.44 15.77 -0.18
N ASP A 202 -5.57 15.90 -1.50
CA ASP A 202 -4.49 15.61 -2.43
C ASP A 202 -4.08 16.89 -3.13
N SER A 203 -2.78 17.08 -3.29
CA SER A 203 -2.24 18.25 -3.97
C SER A 203 -0.90 17.93 -4.60
N TYR A 204 -0.63 18.55 -5.74
CA TYR A 204 0.72 18.63 -6.26
C TYR A 204 1.00 20.02 -6.82
N GLY A 205 2.26 20.33 -7.06
CA GLY A 205 2.62 21.62 -7.65
C GLY A 205 4.09 21.75 -7.92
N PHE A 206 4.42 22.81 -8.66
CA PHE A 206 5.79 23.16 -9.00
C PHE A 206 6.23 24.33 -8.15
N THR A 207 7.48 24.29 -7.72
CA THR A 207 8.13 25.44 -7.10
C THR A 207 9.29 25.92 -7.94
N LEU A 208 9.21 27.19 -8.33
CA LEU A 208 10.24 27.91 -9.09
C LEU A 208 10.92 28.91 -8.17
N THR A 209 12.22 29.09 -8.33
CA THR A 209 13.00 30.06 -7.54
C THR A 209 13.59 31.09 -8.50
N SER A 210 13.29 32.38 -8.34
CA SER A 210 14.02 33.48 -9.00
C SER A 210 15.21 33.94 -8.14
N SER A 211 15.92 34.98 -8.57
CA SER A 211 17.02 35.57 -7.79
C SER A 211 16.59 36.13 -6.43
N THR A 212 15.30 36.42 -6.25
CA THR A 212 14.79 37.12 -5.06
C THR A 212 13.65 36.40 -4.36
N GLN A 213 13.00 35.42 -5.00
CA GLN A 213 11.73 34.87 -4.54
C GLN A 213 11.55 33.39 -4.91
N ARG A 214 10.67 32.72 -4.16
CA ARG A 214 10.25 31.33 -4.39
C ARG A 214 8.75 31.30 -4.62
N PHE A 215 8.33 30.74 -5.74
CA PHE A 215 6.95 30.71 -6.22
C PHE A 215 6.42 29.29 -6.23
N ASP A 216 5.33 29.04 -5.52
CA ASP A 216 4.64 27.75 -5.52
C ASP A 216 3.37 27.87 -6.37
N THR A 217 3.25 27.05 -7.42
CA THR A 217 2.11 27.14 -8.33
C THR A 217 0.77 26.86 -7.67
N ARG A 218 0.74 26.11 -6.55
CA ARG A 218 -0.49 25.78 -5.79
C ARG A 218 -1.19 27.02 -5.24
N GLU A 219 -0.44 28.09 -5.04
CA GLU A 219 -0.96 29.35 -4.51
C GLU A 219 -1.68 30.19 -5.57
N PHE A 220 -1.57 29.87 -6.86
CA PHE A 220 -2.09 30.69 -7.95
C PHE A 220 -3.38 30.14 -8.57
N TYR A 221 -4.26 31.03 -9.02
CA TYR A 221 -5.40 30.73 -9.88
C TYR A 221 -5.00 30.90 -11.34
N PHE A 222 -5.04 29.80 -12.09
CA PHE A 222 -4.74 29.75 -13.52
C PHE A 222 -5.96 30.12 -14.34
N ASN A 223 -5.73 30.63 -15.56
CA ASN A 223 -6.77 30.85 -16.54
C ASN A 223 -6.91 29.58 -17.40
N PRO A 224 -8.06 28.88 -17.36
CA PRO A 224 -8.28 27.70 -18.20
C PRO A 224 -8.50 28.10 -19.66
N VAL A 225 -7.77 27.45 -20.56
CA VAL A 225 -7.91 27.56 -22.01
C VAL A 225 -8.16 26.15 -22.54
N GLN A 226 -9.41 25.85 -22.88
CA GLN A 226 -9.76 24.55 -23.47
C GLN A 226 -9.28 24.53 -24.93
N VAL A 227 -8.35 23.60 -25.23
CA VAL A 227 -7.76 23.47 -26.58
C VAL A 227 -8.65 22.58 -27.45
N ASN A 228 -9.18 21.50 -26.86
CA ASN A 228 -10.13 20.57 -27.47
C ASN A 228 -10.80 19.70 -26.37
N ASP A 229 -11.62 18.73 -26.75
CA ASP A 229 -12.37 17.86 -25.83
C ASP A 229 -11.49 17.00 -24.89
N SER A 230 -10.22 16.78 -25.25
CA SER A 230 -9.27 15.95 -24.50
C SER A 230 -8.09 16.74 -23.93
N THR A 231 -8.02 18.05 -24.18
CA THR A 231 -6.87 18.89 -23.81
C THR A 231 -7.30 20.22 -23.22
N VAL A 232 -6.80 20.52 -22.02
CA VAL A 232 -6.93 21.82 -21.37
C VAL A 232 -5.55 22.38 -21.03
N GLU A 233 -5.37 23.67 -21.23
CA GLU A 233 -4.20 24.41 -20.80
C GLU A 233 -4.57 25.36 -19.66
N MET A 234 -3.91 25.19 -18.52
CA MET A 234 -4.01 26.12 -17.39
C MET A 234 -2.88 27.13 -17.54
N SER A 235 -3.19 28.39 -17.87
CA SER A 235 -2.19 29.42 -18.20
C SER A 235 -2.12 30.54 -17.15
N LEU A 236 -0.92 31.02 -16.87
CA LEU A 236 -0.61 32.22 -16.09
C LEU A 236 0.16 33.20 -16.97
N ASP A 237 -0.39 34.39 -17.18
CA ASP A 237 0.32 35.49 -17.84
C ASP A 237 1.11 36.29 -16.80
N LEU A 238 2.42 36.15 -16.82
CA LEU A 238 3.29 36.73 -15.80
C LEU A 238 3.62 38.20 -16.06
N GLY A 239 3.14 38.79 -17.17
CA GLY A 239 3.54 40.12 -17.62
C GLY A 239 4.88 40.11 -18.36
N ASP A 240 5.23 41.24 -18.98
CA ASP A 240 6.46 41.40 -19.78
C ASP A 240 6.64 40.34 -20.89
N GLY A 241 5.53 39.78 -21.38
CA GLY A 241 5.50 38.71 -22.38
C GLY A 241 5.83 37.31 -21.84
N ALA A 242 6.06 37.18 -20.53
CA ALA A 242 6.31 35.92 -19.86
C ALA A 242 5.00 35.17 -19.56
N VAL A 243 4.95 33.89 -19.91
CA VAL A 243 3.79 33.02 -19.69
C VAL A 243 4.28 31.69 -19.15
N TRP A 244 3.55 31.14 -18.18
CA TRP A 244 3.73 29.78 -17.66
C TRP A 244 2.41 29.03 -17.76
N ALA A 245 2.42 27.80 -18.25
CA ALA A 245 1.22 27.01 -18.41
C ALA A 245 1.44 25.52 -18.12
N LEU A 246 0.37 24.87 -17.67
CA LEU A 246 0.27 23.42 -17.47
C LEU A 246 -0.77 22.89 -18.46
N ARG A 247 -0.31 22.11 -19.45
CA ARG A 247 -1.20 21.51 -20.45
C ARG A 247 -1.45 20.05 -20.11
N TYR A 248 -2.72 19.72 -19.87
CA TYR A 248 -3.20 18.36 -19.65
C TYR A 248 -3.78 17.79 -20.93
N THR A 249 -3.37 16.57 -21.31
CA THR A 249 -3.97 15.81 -22.41
C THR A 249 -4.37 14.43 -21.93
N LEU A 250 -5.67 14.15 -21.92
CA LEU A 250 -6.23 12.84 -21.61
C LEU A 250 -6.24 11.96 -22.87
N LEU A 251 -5.52 10.85 -22.82
CA LEU A 251 -5.45 9.92 -23.95
C LEU A 251 -6.77 9.12 -24.07
N PRO A 252 -7.36 8.98 -25.28
CA PRO A 252 -8.62 8.29 -25.48
C PRO A 252 -8.51 6.80 -25.12
N GLY A 253 -9.54 6.20 -24.52
CA GLY A 253 -9.55 4.77 -24.19
C GLY A 253 -8.57 4.35 -23.08
N SER A 254 -7.96 5.31 -22.37
CA SER A 254 -6.83 5.02 -21.49
C SER A 254 -6.94 5.67 -20.11
N TYR A 255 -6.08 5.23 -19.20
CA TYR A 255 -5.88 5.81 -17.86
C TYR A 255 -4.68 6.79 -17.84
N LEU A 256 -4.23 7.25 -19.01
CA LEU A 256 -3.03 8.06 -19.15
C LEU A 256 -3.34 9.54 -19.38
N VAL A 257 -2.67 10.39 -18.60
CA VAL A 257 -2.77 11.84 -18.69
C VAL A 257 -1.38 12.42 -18.90
N LYS A 258 -1.15 13.05 -20.05
CA LYS A 258 0.09 13.80 -20.28
C LYS A 258 -0.02 15.17 -19.63
N LEU A 259 1.03 15.58 -18.93
CA LEU A 259 1.21 16.91 -18.36
C LEU A 259 2.45 17.54 -18.99
N ASP A 260 2.27 18.56 -19.81
CA ASP A 260 3.36 19.37 -20.34
C ASP A 260 3.44 20.69 -19.57
N VAL A 261 4.63 20.99 -19.05
CA VAL A 261 4.97 22.31 -18.53
C VAL A 261 5.39 23.16 -19.71
N LEU A 262 4.67 24.24 -19.99
CA LEU A 262 4.92 25.14 -21.10
C LEU A 262 5.28 26.52 -20.58
N GLN A 263 6.22 27.19 -21.25
CA GLN A 263 6.58 28.55 -20.91
C GLN A 263 7.04 29.35 -22.13
N ARG A 264 6.88 30.66 -22.05
CA ARG A 264 7.39 31.63 -23.04
C ARG A 264 7.90 32.86 -22.30
N GLY A 265 8.99 33.46 -22.78
CA GLY A 265 9.49 34.72 -22.21
C GLY A 265 9.99 34.63 -20.76
N MET A 266 10.16 33.42 -20.22
CA MET A 266 10.41 33.22 -18.79
C MET A 266 11.75 33.78 -18.32
N THR A 267 12.70 34.05 -19.22
CA THR A 267 13.97 34.72 -18.94
C THR A 267 13.81 36.15 -18.40
N ALA A 268 12.65 36.79 -18.61
CA ALA A 268 12.35 38.10 -18.02
C ALA A 268 12.08 38.01 -16.50
N ILE A 269 11.64 36.84 -16.03
CA ILE A 269 11.17 36.61 -14.65
C ILE A 269 12.15 35.73 -13.86
N ILE A 270 12.68 34.68 -14.49
CA ILE A 270 13.61 33.72 -13.88
C ILE A 270 15.00 33.89 -14.52
N PRO A 271 16.05 34.15 -13.71
CA PRO A 271 17.41 34.25 -14.19
C PRO A 271 17.90 32.95 -14.85
N SER A 272 18.73 33.06 -15.89
CA SER A 272 19.32 31.89 -16.57
C SER A 272 20.24 31.04 -15.69
N SER A 273 20.64 31.54 -14.50
CA SER A 273 21.42 30.77 -13.52
C SER A 273 20.60 29.72 -12.76
N VAL A 274 19.27 29.80 -12.83
CA VAL A 274 18.37 28.83 -12.19
C VAL A 274 18.32 27.58 -13.05
N ALA A 275 18.88 26.49 -12.54
CA ALA A 275 19.05 25.23 -13.27
C ALA A 275 18.11 24.12 -12.78
N SER A 276 17.31 24.37 -11.74
CA SER A 276 16.41 23.37 -11.17
C SER A 276 15.06 23.96 -10.79
N MET A 277 14.04 23.11 -10.85
CA MET A 277 12.73 23.36 -10.25
C MET A 277 12.35 22.19 -9.35
N GLU A 278 11.46 22.47 -8.40
CA GLU A 278 10.98 21.47 -7.46
C GLU A 278 9.54 21.08 -7.80
N PHE A 279 9.19 19.85 -7.47
CA PHE A 279 7.86 19.31 -7.59
C PHE A 279 7.48 18.64 -6.28
N ALA A 280 6.31 19.01 -5.74
CA ALA A 280 5.77 18.39 -4.53
C ALA A 280 4.47 17.69 -4.88
N TRP A 281 4.26 16.47 -4.37
CA TRP A 281 3.00 15.73 -4.47
C TRP A 281 2.65 15.07 -3.15
N ASN A 282 1.46 15.36 -2.65
CA ASN A 282 0.91 14.82 -1.42
C ASN A 282 -0.42 14.13 -1.72
N GLU A 283 -0.63 12.96 -1.12
CA GLU A 283 -1.90 12.23 -1.18
C GLU A 283 -2.24 11.68 0.20
N LYS A 284 -3.49 11.90 0.62
CA LYS A 284 -4.06 11.17 1.75
C LYS A 284 -4.89 10.03 1.19
N MET A 285 -4.26 8.86 1.10
CA MET A 285 -4.82 7.71 0.43
C MET A 285 -6.11 7.25 1.09
N ARG A 286 -7.22 7.37 0.34
CA ARG A 286 -8.54 6.91 0.75
C ARG A 286 -8.60 5.39 0.79
N ARG A 287 -9.37 4.86 1.74
CA ARG A 287 -9.76 3.46 1.83
C ARG A 287 -10.82 3.15 0.78
N ASN A 288 -10.55 2.19 -0.09
CA ASN A 288 -11.42 1.75 -1.16
C ASN A 288 -11.99 0.34 -0.93
N GLU A 289 -11.41 -0.44 -0.01
CA GLU A 289 -11.77 -1.85 0.19
C GLU A 289 -12.39 -2.11 1.58
N ALA A 290 -13.25 -3.13 1.64
CA ALA A 290 -13.87 -3.54 2.91
C ALA A 290 -12.80 -4.01 3.93
N GLY A 291 -11.72 -4.65 3.47
CA GLY A 291 -10.63 -5.14 4.31
C GLY A 291 -9.53 -4.12 4.59
N ARG A 292 -9.76 -3.16 5.51
CA ARG A 292 -8.81 -2.06 5.82
C ARG A 292 -7.37 -2.51 6.06
N VAL A 293 -7.16 -3.49 6.95
CA VAL A 293 -5.81 -3.95 7.32
C VAL A 293 -5.09 -4.56 6.11
N PHE A 294 -5.84 -5.27 5.27
CA PHE A 294 -5.27 -5.92 4.10
C PHE A 294 -4.95 -4.90 3.01
N GLU A 295 -5.84 -3.94 2.77
CA GLU A 295 -5.62 -2.82 1.85
C GLU A 295 -4.39 -2.01 2.26
N GLN A 296 -4.31 -1.61 3.54
CA GLN A 296 -3.18 -0.86 4.09
C GLN A 296 -1.83 -1.56 3.89
N ARG A 297 -1.78 -2.89 4.10
CA ARG A 297 -0.54 -3.69 3.96
C ARG A 297 -0.09 -3.88 2.52
N ASN A 298 -1.01 -3.75 1.56
CA ASN A 298 -0.72 -3.84 0.13
C ASN A 298 -0.72 -2.48 -0.56
N SER A 299 -0.70 -1.39 0.20
CA SER A 299 -0.63 -0.03 -0.32
C SER A 299 0.69 0.61 0.08
N GLY A 300 1.26 1.49 -0.73
CA GLY A 300 2.53 2.14 -0.41
C GLY A 300 3.07 3.03 -1.51
N LEU A 301 4.22 3.65 -1.23
CA LEU A 301 4.95 4.50 -2.16
C LEU A 301 6.03 3.69 -2.86
N TYR A 302 5.96 3.67 -4.19
CA TYR A 302 6.88 2.99 -5.10
C TYR A 302 7.66 4.01 -5.91
N TYR A 303 8.90 3.69 -6.26
CA TYR A 303 9.75 4.55 -7.10
C TYR A 303 10.71 3.70 -7.94
N MET A 304 11.18 4.26 -9.04
CA MET A 304 12.15 3.61 -9.92
C MET A 304 13.34 4.54 -10.19
N PHE A 305 14.56 4.01 -10.09
CA PHE A 305 15.77 4.72 -10.54
C PHE A 305 15.95 4.59 -12.05
N ILE A 306 16.64 5.55 -12.69
CA ILE A 306 16.77 5.59 -14.16
C ILE A 306 17.36 4.30 -14.79
N ASP A 307 18.37 3.70 -14.14
CA ASP A 307 19.02 2.45 -14.58
C ASP A 307 18.74 1.29 -13.60
N GLY A 308 17.78 1.47 -12.69
CA GLY A 308 17.56 0.57 -11.56
C GLY A 308 16.25 -0.18 -11.63
N ASP A 309 16.07 -1.03 -10.63
CA ASP A 309 14.80 -1.71 -10.41
C ASP A 309 13.81 -0.78 -9.65
N VAL A 310 12.54 -1.16 -9.66
CA VAL A 310 11.49 -0.61 -8.83
C VAL A 310 11.71 -1.04 -7.39
N ASP A 311 11.68 -0.08 -6.48
CA ASP A 311 11.76 -0.29 -5.05
C ASP A 311 10.60 0.46 -4.38
N ASN A 312 10.37 0.20 -3.10
CA ASN A 312 9.25 0.79 -2.37
C ASN A 312 9.63 1.14 -0.93
N LEU A 313 8.97 2.15 -0.39
CA LEU A 313 8.96 2.35 1.06
C LEU A 313 8.16 1.22 1.71
N SER A 314 8.52 0.88 2.95
CA SER A 314 7.87 -0.20 3.69
C SER A 314 6.35 0.01 3.75
N GLU A 315 5.58 -0.97 3.26
CA GLU A 315 4.12 -0.92 3.33
C GLU A 315 3.60 -1.11 4.77
N ASN A 316 4.43 -1.64 5.67
CA ASN A 316 4.05 -2.02 7.03
C ASN A 316 4.58 -1.09 8.12
N SER A 317 5.26 0.01 7.77
CA SER A 317 5.76 0.97 8.76
C SER A 317 5.84 2.39 8.20
N THR A 318 5.74 3.38 9.08
CA THR A 318 6.01 4.78 8.73
C THR A 318 7.49 4.96 8.40
N LYS A 319 7.79 5.50 7.22
CA LYS A 319 9.16 5.67 6.72
C LYS A 319 9.31 6.98 5.95
N LYS A 320 10.49 7.58 6.09
CA LYS A 320 10.97 8.69 5.29
C LYS A 320 12.33 8.30 4.69
N LYS A 321 12.57 8.62 3.43
CA LYS A 321 13.83 8.32 2.74
C LYS A 321 14.17 9.46 1.79
N GLU A 322 15.44 9.85 1.83
CA GLU A 322 16.00 10.89 0.99
C GLU A 322 16.95 10.23 -0.02
N PHE A 323 16.84 10.68 -1.27
CA PHE A 323 17.60 10.16 -2.40
C PHE A 323 18.31 11.32 -3.08
N THR A 324 19.60 11.13 -3.36
CA THR A 324 20.39 11.98 -4.24
C THR A 324 20.56 11.37 -5.64
N ASP A 325 20.04 10.14 -5.82
CA ASP A 325 20.09 9.42 -7.08
C ASP A 325 18.91 9.80 -7.98
N LYS A 326 19.10 9.65 -9.29
CA LYS A 326 18.09 10.00 -10.29
C LYS A 326 16.94 9.00 -10.31
N ILE A 327 15.71 9.51 -10.18
CA ILE A 327 14.46 8.73 -10.18
C ILE A 327 13.70 9.00 -11.47
N LYS A 328 13.18 7.96 -12.11
CA LYS A 328 12.40 8.05 -13.35
C LYS A 328 10.92 8.29 -13.09
N TRP A 329 10.37 7.62 -12.08
CA TRP A 329 8.97 7.77 -11.70
C TRP A 329 8.75 7.50 -10.21
N VAL A 330 7.67 8.07 -9.68
CA VAL A 330 7.15 7.82 -8.33
C VAL A 330 5.67 7.46 -8.44
N GLY A 331 5.21 6.49 -7.66
CA GLY A 331 3.84 6.02 -7.68
C GLY A 331 3.27 5.77 -6.29
N TYR A 332 2.04 6.20 -6.10
CA TYR A 332 1.21 5.93 -4.94
C TYR A 332 0.29 4.76 -5.30
N LYS A 333 0.62 3.60 -4.75
CA LYS A 333 -0.08 2.34 -4.98
C LYS A 333 -1.07 2.12 -3.83
N ASN A 334 -2.34 1.98 -4.16
CA ASN A 334 -3.34 1.30 -3.36
C ASN A 334 -3.37 -0.21 -3.73
N GLN A 335 -4.01 -1.08 -2.95
CA GLN A 335 -4.12 -2.52 -3.23
C GLN A 335 -4.46 -2.83 -4.69
N PHE A 336 -5.50 -2.20 -5.25
CA PHE A 336 -5.97 -2.49 -6.61
C PHE A 336 -5.79 -1.35 -7.62
N PHE A 337 -5.35 -0.17 -7.18
CA PHE A 337 -5.22 0.99 -8.06
C PHE A 337 -3.91 1.71 -7.79
N SER A 338 -3.41 2.44 -8.78
CA SER A 338 -2.21 3.26 -8.60
C SER A 338 -2.34 4.59 -9.32
N ALA A 339 -1.82 5.63 -8.68
CA ALA A 339 -1.41 6.86 -9.33
C ALA A 339 0.12 6.79 -9.53
N VAL A 340 0.61 6.83 -10.76
CA VAL A 340 2.05 6.81 -11.06
C VAL A 340 2.39 8.02 -11.92
N MET A 341 3.34 8.84 -11.46
CA MET A 341 3.85 9.97 -12.22
C MET A 341 5.22 9.64 -12.81
N MET A 342 5.29 9.64 -14.13
CA MET A 342 6.48 9.30 -14.89
C MET A 342 7.08 10.54 -15.55
N ALA A 343 8.33 10.87 -15.23
CA ALA A 343 9.03 11.97 -15.87
C ALA A 343 9.55 11.58 -17.26
N ARG A 344 9.47 12.49 -18.23
CA ARG A 344 10.09 12.30 -19.55
C ARG A 344 11.59 12.08 -19.42
N THR A 345 12.25 12.91 -18.61
CA THR A 345 13.69 12.82 -18.32
C THR A 345 13.90 12.05 -17.02
N ASN A 346 13.96 12.75 -15.88
CA ASN A 346 14.15 12.21 -14.55
C ASN A 346 13.93 13.30 -13.48
N PHE A 347 13.81 12.87 -12.24
CA PHE A 347 14.04 13.68 -11.04
C PHE A 347 15.50 13.50 -10.60
N ASN A 348 16.15 14.57 -10.16
CA ASN A 348 17.56 14.59 -9.73
C ASN A 348 17.74 14.14 -8.28
N SER A 349 16.76 14.44 -7.43
CA SER A 349 16.69 14.01 -6.04
C SER A 349 15.24 13.89 -5.59
N ALA A 350 15.01 13.15 -4.51
CA ALA A 350 13.68 13.02 -3.93
C ALA A 350 13.72 12.87 -2.40
N ASN A 351 12.76 13.47 -1.72
CA ASN A 351 12.40 13.20 -0.34
C ASN A 351 11.03 12.53 -0.33
N LEU A 352 10.99 11.25 0.01
CA LEU A 352 9.79 10.41 -0.03
C LEU A 352 9.37 10.06 1.39
N SER A 353 8.10 10.22 1.71
CA SER A 353 7.55 9.84 3.00
C SER A 353 6.25 9.04 2.86
N SER A 354 6.07 8.08 3.75
CA SER A 354 4.87 7.26 3.86
C SER A 354 4.54 7.08 5.33
N THR A 355 3.40 7.61 5.75
CA THR A 355 2.90 7.53 7.13
C THR A 355 1.64 6.70 7.19
N ILE A 356 1.60 5.73 8.10
CA ILE A 356 0.41 4.90 8.34
C ILE A 356 -0.57 5.66 9.24
N LEU A 357 -1.87 5.62 8.89
CA LEU A 357 -2.94 6.30 9.65
C LEU A 357 -3.81 5.28 10.38
N ASP A 358 -3.34 4.66 11.46
CA ASP A 358 -4.03 3.52 12.11
C ASP A 358 -5.43 3.85 12.67
N ASP A 359 -5.65 5.07 13.19
CA ASP A 359 -6.91 5.49 13.84
C ASP A 359 -7.87 6.24 12.90
N ASN A 360 -7.74 6.04 11.58
CA ASN A 360 -8.62 6.68 10.59
C ASN A 360 -9.47 5.64 9.84
N GLU A 361 -10.79 5.86 9.82
CA GLU A 361 -11.75 4.99 9.15
C GLU A 361 -11.77 5.16 7.61
N LYS A 362 -11.53 6.39 7.14
CA LYS A 362 -11.65 6.79 5.73
C LYS A 362 -10.32 6.74 4.98
N PHE A 363 -9.21 6.89 5.70
CA PHE A 363 -7.87 7.00 5.11
C PHE A 363 -6.93 5.94 5.69
N ILE A 364 -6.05 5.40 4.86
CA ILE A 364 -5.10 4.36 5.27
C ILE A 364 -3.67 4.87 5.43
N LYS A 365 -3.26 5.85 4.61
CA LYS A 365 -1.90 6.38 4.58
C LYS A 365 -1.87 7.83 4.15
N GLU A 366 -0.80 8.52 4.55
CA GLU A 366 -0.41 9.82 4.03
C GLU A 366 0.94 9.68 3.34
N LEU A 367 0.99 10.04 2.07
CA LEU A 367 2.15 9.87 1.20
C LEU A 367 2.61 11.25 0.71
N SER A 368 3.91 11.49 0.76
CA SER A 368 4.48 12.73 0.21
C SER A 368 5.76 12.45 -0.59
N SER A 369 5.92 13.23 -1.66
CA SER A 369 7.09 13.20 -2.54
C SER A 369 7.49 14.61 -2.87
N GLU A 370 8.67 15.03 -2.42
CA GLU A 370 9.30 16.28 -2.80
C GLU A 370 10.50 15.96 -3.70
N MET A 371 10.48 16.42 -4.94
CA MET A 371 11.43 16.04 -5.97
C MET A 371 12.05 17.27 -6.62
N THR A 372 13.30 17.16 -7.04
CA THR A 372 13.96 18.20 -7.84
C THR A 372 14.19 17.70 -9.26
N MET A 373 14.22 18.60 -10.23
CA MET A 373 14.54 18.26 -11.62
C MET A 373 15.23 19.41 -12.32
N ASP A 374 15.85 19.11 -13.46
CA ASP A 374 16.48 20.12 -14.30
C ASP A 374 15.45 21.13 -14.83
N TYR A 375 15.83 22.39 -14.86
CA TYR A 375 15.01 23.49 -15.34
C TYR A 375 15.84 24.48 -16.15
N SER A 376 15.23 25.06 -17.18
CA SER A 376 15.81 26.16 -17.92
C SER A 376 14.72 27.14 -18.33
N PRO A 377 14.84 28.44 -18.04
CA PRO A 377 13.86 29.45 -18.47
C PRO A 377 13.85 29.72 -19.99
N ALA A 378 14.84 29.19 -20.72
CA ALA A 378 14.94 29.35 -22.18
C ALA A 378 14.20 28.25 -22.97
N LEU A 379 13.93 27.10 -22.35
CA LEU A 379 13.24 25.99 -23.01
C LEU A 379 11.73 26.24 -23.02
N ALA A 380 11.08 26.13 -24.18
CA ALA A 380 9.62 26.31 -24.27
C ALA A 380 8.83 25.23 -23.50
N ASN A 381 9.38 24.02 -23.39
CA ASN A 381 8.85 22.91 -22.60
C ASN A 381 9.96 22.38 -21.68
N PRO A 382 10.12 22.95 -20.47
CA PRO A 382 11.17 22.55 -19.54
C PRO A 382 10.95 21.15 -18.94
N ALA A 383 9.70 20.70 -18.78
CA ALA A 383 9.41 19.36 -18.26
C ALA A 383 8.09 18.81 -18.79
N SER A 384 8.02 17.49 -18.89
CA SER A 384 6.79 16.76 -19.18
C SER A 384 6.71 15.49 -18.35
N PHE A 385 5.48 15.15 -18.01
CA PHE A 385 5.14 13.96 -17.23
C PHE A 385 4.01 13.20 -17.91
N THR A 386 3.93 11.92 -17.62
CA THR A 386 2.74 11.11 -17.89
C THR A 386 2.26 10.55 -16.57
N PHE A 387 1.01 10.84 -16.20
CA PHE A 387 0.32 10.19 -15.11
C PHE A 387 -0.39 8.95 -15.60
N TYR A 388 -0.18 7.84 -14.91
CA TYR A 388 -1.06 6.67 -14.94
C TYR A 388 -1.99 6.75 -13.73
N LEU A 389 -3.29 6.81 -13.97
CA LEU A 389 -4.32 6.91 -12.92
C LEU A 389 -5.32 5.78 -13.11
N GLY A 390 -4.99 4.57 -12.69
CA GLY A 390 -5.78 3.40 -13.11
C GLY A 390 -5.61 2.14 -12.25
N PRO A 391 -6.24 1.03 -12.68
CA PRO A 391 -6.22 -0.24 -11.96
C PRO A 391 -4.87 -0.97 -12.05
N ASN A 392 -4.55 -1.79 -11.08
CA ASN A 392 -3.33 -2.60 -11.03
C ASN A 392 -3.51 -3.89 -11.84
N LEU A 393 -3.69 -3.76 -13.16
CA LEU A 393 -3.85 -4.87 -14.11
C LEU A 393 -2.54 -5.16 -14.84
N TYR A 394 -2.06 -6.40 -14.78
CA TYR A 394 -0.77 -6.75 -15.39
C TYR A 394 -0.73 -6.52 -16.91
N PRO A 395 -1.72 -6.98 -17.72
CA PRO A 395 -1.68 -6.74 -19.16
C PRO A 395 -1.69 -5.24 -19.51
N LEU A 396 -2.53 -4.47 -18.82
CA LEU A 396 -2.65 -3.02 -19.01
C LEU A 396 -1.35 -2.28 -18.65
N MET A 397 -0.75 -2.57 -17.49
CA MET A 397 0.49 -1.90 -17.09
C MET A 397 1.68 -2.32 -17.96
N SER A 398 1.65 -3.52 -18.54
CA SER A 398 2.66 -3.96 -19.52
C SER A 398 2.53 -3.16 -20.81
N GLU A 399 1.31 -3.01 -21.34
CA GLU A 399 1.02 -2.22 -22.54
C GLU A 399 1.39 -0.74 -22.34
N VAL A 400 0.96 -0.14 -21.22
CA VAL A 400 1.32 1.24 -20.85
C VAL A 400 2.84 1.43 -20.78
N SER A 401 3.58 0.45 -20.24
CA SER A 401 5.03 0.52 -20.16
C SER A 401 5.70 0.54 -21.53
N GLU A 402 5.10 -0.09 -22.55
CA GLU A 402 5.61 -0.10 -23.91
C GLU A 402 5.20 1.17 -24.70
N GLU A 403 4.03 1.74 -24.39
CA GLU A 403 3.47 2.90 -25.10
C GLU A 403 4.06 4.25 -24.68
N VAL A 404 4.28 4.47 -23.38
CA VAL A 404 4.61 5.82 -22.86
C VAL A 404 6.03 6.26 -23.23
N TYR A 405 7.01 5.35 -23.15
CA TYR A 405 8.41 5.59 -23.52
C TYR A 405 8.99 4.40 -24.30
N PRO A 406 8.76 4.32 -25.62
CA PRO A 406 9.23 3.20 -26.43
C PRO A 406 10.75 3.01 -26.34
N GLY A 407 11.18 1.81 -25.98
CA GLY A 407 12.59 1.45 -25.82
C GLY A 407 13.15 1.61 -24.41
N GLU A 408 12.38 2.15 -23.46
CA GLU A 408 12.72 2.19 -22.03
C GLU A 408 11.81 1.22 -21.26
N ASP A 409 12.38 0.28 -20.50
CA ASP A 409 11.59 -0.60 -19.62
C ASP A 409 11.27 0.14 -18.32
N MET A 410 10.05 0.68 -18.23
CA MET A 410 9.57 1.42 -17.07
C MET A 410 9.23 0.52 -15.87
N HIS A 411 9.30 -0.81 -16.04
CA HIS A 411 9.03 -1.81 -15.01
C HIS A 411 7.70 -1.61 -14.25
N LEU A 412 6.71 -0.95 -14.86
CA LEU A 412 5.44 -0.57 -14.21
C LEU A 412 4.69 -1.76 -13.62
N THR A 413 4.79 -2.93 -14.25
CA THR A 413 4.18 -4.16 -13.76
C THR A 413 4.69 -4.60 -12.38
N LYS A 414 5.84 -4.09 -11.90
CA LYS A 414 6.39 -4.42 -10.57
C LYS A 414 5.66 -3.74 -9.42
N VAL A 415 4.82 -2.74 -9.71
CA VAL A 415 3.85 -2.19 -8.73
C VAL A 415 2.88 -3.27 -8.24
N ILE A 416 2.61 -4.29 -9.07
CA ILE A 416 1.79 -5.45 -8.71
C ILE A 416 2.65 -6.46 -7.92
N PRO A 417 2.33 -6.73 -6.63
CA PRO A 417 3.17 -7.53 -5.74
C PRO A 417 3.01 -9.04 -6.00
N LEU A 418 3.58 -9.53 -7.10
CA LEU A 418 3.54 -10.94 -7.51
C LEU A 418 4.57 -11.84 -6.79
N GLY A 419 5.20 -11.33 -5.72
CA GLY A 419 6.20 -12.03 -4.92
C GLY A 419 7.62 -11.97 -5.50
N TRP A 420 8.51 -12.79 -4.94
CA TRP A 420 9.92 -12.88 -5.36
C TRP A 420 10.07 -13.29 -6.83
N PRO A 421 11.22 -13.03 -7.48
CA PRO A 421 11.39 -13.23 -8.92
C PRO A 421 10.95 -14.60 -9.45
N ILE A 422 11.23 -15.69 -8.71
CA ILE A 422 10.80 -17.05 -9.09
C ILE A 422 9.27 -17.23 -9.08
N PHE A 423 8.57 -16.63 -8.12
CA PHE A 423 7.11 -16.71 -8.03
C PHE A 423 6.44 -15.77 -9.02
N ARG A 424 7.04 -14.59 -9.24
CA ARG A 424 6.63 -13.67 -10.30
C ARG A 424 6.67 -14.34 -11.66
N TRP A 425 7.74 -15.07 -11.98
CA TRP A 425 7.85 -15.82 -13.25
C TRP A 425 6.72 -16.85 -13.44
N ILE A 426 6.37 -17.58 -12.39
CA ILE A 426 5.22 -18.51 -12.42
C ILE A 426 3.93 -17.72 -12.69
N ASN A 427 3.74 -16.60 -12.01
CA ASN A 427 2.54 -15.79 -12.16
C ASN A 427 2.42 -15.17 -13.56
N THR A 428 3.49 -14.58 -14.09
CA THR A 428 3.45 -13.87 -15.37
C THR A 428 3.43 -14.81 -16.58
N LEU A 429 4.09 -15.97 -16.52
CA LEU A 429 4.13 -16.89 -17.66
C LEU A 429 3.01 -17.93 -17.68
N ILE A 430 2.49 -18.33 -16.52
CA ILE A 430 1.53 -19.44 -16.45
C ILE A 430 0.19 -18.93 -15.93
N VAL A 431 0.18 -18.30 -14.76
CA VAL A 431 -1.07 -18.01 -14.04
C VAL A 431 -1.90 -16.95 -14.74
N ILE A 432 -1.32 -15.76 -14.94
CA ILE A 432 -2.01 -14.61 -15.53
C ILE A 432 -2.47 -14.94 -16.95
N PRO A 433 -1.64 -15.49 -17.87
CA PRO A 433 -2.10 -15.83 -19.21
C PRO A 433 -3.27 -16.82 -19.23
N VAL A 434 -3.24 -17.85 -18.39
CA VAL A 434 -4.33 -18.83 -18.29
C VAL A 434 -5.57 -18.19 -17.67
N PHE A 435 -5.42 -17.39 -16.62
CA PHE A 435 -6.51 -16.71 -15.94
C PHE A 435 -7.20 -15.70 -16.87
N THR A 436 -6.45 -14.85 -17.55
CA THR A 436 -6.94 -13.91 -18.57
C THR A 436 -7.58 -14.65 -19.75
N PHE A 437 -7.00 -15.76 -20.22
CA PHE A 437 -7.60 -16.57 -21.29
C PHE A 437 -8.96 -17.14 -20.88
N LEU A 438 -9.07 -17.71 -19.68
CA LEU A 438 -10.34 -18.24 -19.16
C LEU A 438 -11.38 -17.11 -18.98
N GLY A 439 -10.96 -15.94 -18.50
CA GLY A 439 -11.81 -14.77 -18.33
C GLY A 439 -12.41 -14.22 -19.62
N LYS A 440 -11.78 -14.46 -20.78
CA LYS A 440 -12.36 -14.10 -22.09
C LYS A 440 -13.63 -14.89 -22.43
N TYR A 441 -13.80 -16.10 -21.88
CA TYR A 441 -14.91 -17.00 -22.23
C TYR A 441 -15.89 -17.25 -21.07
N ILE A 442 -15.46 -17.00 -19.82
CA ILE A 442 -16.22 -17.32 -18.61
C ILE A 442 -16.31 -16.04 -17.78
N SER A 443 -17.52 -15.61 -17.43
CA SER A 443 -17.74 -14.45 -16.56
C SER A 443 -17.72 -14.78 -15.07
N ASN A 444 -17.86 -16.06 -14.69
CA ASN A 444 -17.85 -16.47 -13.29
C ASN A 444 -16.43 -16.77 -12.80
N TYR A 445 -15.86 -15.85 -12.03
CA TYR A 445 -14.49 -15.97 -11.53
C TYR A 445 -14.27 -17.13 -10.56
N GLY A 446 -15.28 -17.57 -9.80
CA GLY A 446 -15.15 -18.78 -9.00
C GLY A 446 -14.94 -20.04 -9.86
N ILE A 447 -15.62 -20.14 -11.00
CA ILE A 447 -15.39 -21.22 -11.96
C ILE A 447 -14.00 -21.11 -12.60
N ILE A 448 -13.54 -19.89 -12.90
CA ILE A 448 -12.17 -19.66 -13.41
C ILE A 448 -11.13 -20.18 -12.41
N ILE A 449 -11.28 -19.87 -11.11
CA ILE A 449 -10.40 -20.37 -10.05
C ILE A 449 -10.42 -21.91 -10.02
N LEU A 450 -11.58 -22.54 -10.16
CA LEU A 450 -11.70 -23.99 -10.22
C LEU A 450 -10.94 -24.59 -11.41
N LEU A 451 -11.15 -24.06 -12.61
CA LEU A 451 -10.50 -24.54 -13.81
C LEU A 451 -8.98 -24.31 -13.77
N LEU A 452 -8.53 -23.16 -13.27
CA LEU A 452 -7.12 -22.89 -13.04
C LEU A 452 -6.50 -23.89 -12.05
N THR A 453 -7.22 -24.21 -10.96
CA THR A 453 -6.77 -25.21 -9.98
C THR A 453 -6.64 -26.59 -10.62
N ILE A 454 -7.61 -27.01 -11.42
CA ILE A 454 -7.58 -28.29 -12.14
C ILE A 454 -6.40 -28.31 -13.12
N PHE A 455 -6.21 -27.24 -13.90
CA PHE A 455 -5.10 -27.10 -14.84
C PHE A 455 -3.74 -27.28 -14.16
N ILE A 456 -3.51 -26.57 -13.06
CA ILE A 456 -2.26 -26.70 -12.26
C ILE A 456 -2.10 -28.14 -11.76
N LYS A 457 -3.17 -28.77 -11.25
CA LYS A 457 -3.13 -30.15 -10.75
C LYS A 457 -2.85 -31.17 -11.85
N LEU A 458 -3.30 -30.93 -13.08
CA LEU A 458 -3.01 -31.78 -14.23
C LEU A 458 -1.53 -31.71 -14.62
N ILE A 459 -0.94 -30.51 -14.65
CA ILE A 459 0.50 -30.33 -14.90
C ILE A 459 1.35 -31.05 -13.84
N LEU A 460 0.92 -30.99 -12.57
CA LEU A 460 1.62 -31.64 -11.46
C LEU A 460 1.29 -33.14 -11.32
N PHE A 461 0.30 -33.66 -12.05
CA PHE A 461 -0.17 -35.04 -11.95
C PHE A 461 0.95 -36.09 -12.11
N PRO A 462 1.85 -36.05 -13.12
CA PRO A 462 2.90 -37.05 -13.25
C PRO A 462 3.85 -37.10 -12.03
N PHE A 463 4.11 -35.95 -11.40
CA PHE A 463 4.96 -35.85 -10.22
C PHE A 463 4.24 -36.34 -8.95
N THR A 464 2.98 -35.93 -8.77
CA THR A 464 2.15 -36.39 -7.64
C THR A 464 1.91 -37.90 -7.69
N TYR A 465 1.69 -38.47 -8.87
CA TYR A 465 1.55 -39.92 -9.06
C TYR A 465 2.82 -40.69 -8.65
N LYS A 466 4.00 -40.24 -9.10
CA LYS A 466 5.28 -40.87 -8.70
C LYS A 466 5.50 -40.81 -7.19
N SER A 467 5.17 -39.70 -6.56
CA SER A 467 5.27 -39.58 -5.11
C SER A 467 4.27 -40.46 -4.39
N TYR A 468 3.03 -40.53 -4.86
CA TYR A 468 2.01 -41.41 -4.32
C TYR A 468 2.49 -42.87 -4.34
N LEU A 469 3.07 -43.35 -5.46
CA LEU A 469 3.66 -44.69 -5.54
C LEU A 469 4.76 -44.90 -4.49
N SER A 470 5.63 -43.90 -4.28
CA SER A 470 6.66 -43.98 -3.25
C SER A 470 6.08 -44.04 -1.83
N GLN A 471 5.02 -43.29 -1.55
CA GLN A 471 4.32 -43.33 -0.27
C GLN A 471 3.60 -44.67 -0.07
N ALA A 472 3.01 -45.23 -1.12
CA ALA A 472 2.38 -46.55 -1.07
C ALA A 472 3.39 -47.66 -0.76
N LYS A 473 4.59 -47.63 -1.37
CA LYS A 473 5.72 -48.51 -1.00
C LYS A 473 6.09 -48.38 0.48
N MET A 474 6.11 -47.15 1.02
CA MET A 474 6.37 -46.91 2.44
C MET A 474 5.31 -47.50 3.36
N ARG A 475 4.03 -47.33 3.01
CA ARG A 475 2.92 -47.92 3.77
C ARG A 475 3.04 -49.44 3.85
N LEU A 476 3.42 -50.09 2.75
CA LEU A 476 3.63 -51.55 2.72
C LEU A 476 4.79 -52.03 3.61
N LEU A 477 5.80 -51.19 3.85
CA LEU A 477 6.95 -51.51 4.71
C LEU A 477 6.71 -51.17 6.19
N THR A 478 5.60 -50.48 6.52
CA THR A 478 5.23 -50.12 7.90
C THR A 478 5.26 -51.29 8.89
N PRO A 479 4.73 -52.50 8.61
CA PRO A 479 4.82 -53.62 9.55
C PRO A 479 6.27 -54.04 9.84
N GLU A 480 7.13 -54.05 8.83
CA GLU A 480 8.56 -54.38 8.99
C GLU A 480 9.31 -53.31 9.78
N ILE A 481 8.97 -52.03 9.58
CA ILE A 481 9.51 -50.90 10.36
C ILE A 481 9.07 -51.00 11.83
N ASN A 482 7.82 -51.39 12.09
CA ASN A 482 7.32 -51.59 13.45
C ASN A 482 8.06 -52.75 14.14
N ALA A 483 8.31 -53.86 13.43
CA ALA A 483 9.13 -54.95 13.94
C ALA A 483 10.57 -54.52 14.26
N ILE A 484 11.19 -53.65 13.44
CA ILE A 484 12.50 -53.04 13.74
C ILE A 484 12.43 -52.17 14.99
N ASN A 485 11.37 -51.39 15.16
CA ASN A 485 11.17 -50.53 16.33
C ASN A 485 11.00 -51.35 17.62
N GLU A 486 10.24 -52.44 17.57
CA GLU A 486 10.03 -53.37 18.70
C GLU A 486 11.32 -54.14 19.05
N LYS A 487 12.11 -54.53 18.05
CA LYS A 487 13.39 -55.23 18.24
C LYS A 487 14.47 -54.36 18.91
N TYR A 488 14.39 -53.04 18.75
CA TYR A 488 15.41 -52.10 19.21
C TYR A 488 14.80 -50.93 20.01
N PRO A 489 14.18 -51.17 21.18
CA PRO A 489 13.53 -50.14 21.97
C PRO A 489 14.55 -49.16 22.60
N GLY A 490 14.06 -47.98 22.99
CA GLY A 490 14.84 -46.96 23.70
C GLY A 490 15.59 -45.96 22.81
N ASN A 491 16.00 -44.84 23.42
CA ASN A 491 16.74 -43.76 22.73
C ASN A 491 18.19 -44.16 22.42
N GLU A 492 18.78 -45.08 23.19
CA GLU A 492 20.15 -45.58 22.96
C GLU A 492 20.28 -46.35 21.63
N ASN A 493 19.21 -47.04 21.23
CA ASN A 493 19.16 -47.78 19.97
C ASN A 493 18.57 -46.97 18.80
N ALA A 494 18.27 -45.67 18.99
CA ALA A 494 17.64 -44.83 17.98
C ALA A 494 18.46 -44.80 16.66
N MET A 495 19.79 -44.73 16.78
CA MET A 495 20.67 -44.74 15.61
C MET A 495 20.68 -46.09 14.88
N LYS A 496 20.63 -47.21 15.63
CA LYS A 496 20.57 -48.56 15.04
C LYS A 496 19.22 -48.81 14.36
N ARG A 497 18.13 -48.34 14.96
CA ARG A 497 16.79 -48.31 14.34
C ARG A 497 16.81 -47.52 13.04
N GLN A 498 17.41 -46.34 13.04
CA GLN A 498 17.51 -45.51 11.83
C GLN A 498 18.31 -46.22 10.73
N GLN A 499 19.43 -46.88 11.06
CA GLN A 499 20.25 -47.64 10.11
C GLN A 499 19.51 -48.83 9.50
N GLU A 500 18.88 -49.67 10.32
CA GLU A 500 18.11 -50.84 9.85
C GLU A 500 16.89 -50.41 9.02
N THR A 501 16.21 -49.33 9.42
CA THR A 501 15.11 -48.75 8.65
C THR A 501 15.57 -48.26 7.28
N MET A 502 16.73 -47.59 7.20
CA MET A 502 17.30 -47.15 5.92
C MET A 502 17.80 -48.32 5.06
N ALA A 503 18.36 -49.36 5.67
CA ALA A 503 18.74 -50.58 4.97
C ALA A 503 17.52 -51.30 4.38
N LEU A 504 16.41 -51.35 5.12
CA LEU A 504 15.14 -51.87 4.64
C LEU A 504 14.61 -51.07 3.44
N TYR A 505 14.61 -49.73 3.52
CA TYR A 505 14.19 -48.85 2.43
C TYR A 505 15.02 -49.05 1.16
N SER A 506 16.34 -49.15 1.31
CA SER A 506 17.27 -49.40 0.21
C SER A 506 17.01 -50.75 -0.47
N ARG A 507 16.82 -51.82 0.32
CA ARG A 507 16.49 -53.17 -0.18
C ARG A 507 15.16 -53.18 -0.94
N ALA A 508 14.15 -52.50 -0.40
CA ALA A 508 12.80 -52.48 -0.98
C ALA A 508 12.60 -51.48 -2.13
N ASP A 509 13.66 -50.78 -2.58
CA ASP A 509 13.58 -49.72 -3.59
C ASP A 509 12.56 -48.62 -3.23
N ALA A 510 12.52 -48.25 -1.96
CA ALA A 510 11.64 -47.23 -1.45
C ALA A 510 12.47 -46.01 -1.01
N ASN A 511 12.16 -44.83 -1.56
CA ASN A 511 12.87 -43.60 -1.21
C ASN A 511 12.02 -42.78 -0.23
N PRO A 512 12.46 -42.57 1.02
CA PRO A 512 11.72 -41.74 1.98
C PRO A 512 11.58 -40.27 1.52
N LEU A 513 12.52 -39.76 0.70
CA LEU A 513 12.48 -38.38 0.19
C LEU A 513 11.52 -38.19 -0.99
N SER A 514 11.16 -39.26 -1.70
CA SER A 514 10.19 -39.17 -2.80
C SER A 514 8.77 -38.87 -2.31
N GLY A 515 8.50 -39.01 -1.00
CA GLY A 515 7.24 -38.62 -0.37
C GLY A 515 7.05 -37.11 -0.21
N CYS A 516 8.12 -36.33 -0.05
CA CYS A 516 8.04 -34.86 0.09
C CYS A 516 8.24 -34.10 -1.23
N LEU A 517 8.62 -34.79 -2.30
CA LEU A 517 8.85 -34.19 -3.62
C LEU A 517 7.63 -33.40 -4.17
N PRO A 518 6.38 -33.85 -4.05
CA PRO A 518 5.23 -33.04 -4.47
C PRO A 518 5.10 -31.78 -3.66
N MET A 519 5.35 -31.86 -2.35
CA MET A 519 5.30 -30.68 -1.48
C MET A 519 6.34 -29.66 -1.95
N LEU A 520 7.58 -30.09 -2.19
CA LEU A 520 8.65 -29.21 -2.67
C LEU A 520 8.32 -28.55 -4.02
N LEU A 521 7.77 -29.30 -4.98
CA LEU A 521 7.36 -28.77 -6.28
C LEU A 521 6.10 -27.90 -6.20
N GLN A 522 5.22 -28.17 -5.23
CA GLN A 522 3.98 -27.42 -5.04
C GLN A 522 4.21 -26.10 -4.29
N MET A 523 5.22 -26.01 -3.42
CA MET A 523 5.51 -24.80 -2.64
C MET A 523 5.67 -23.55 -3.52
N PRO A 524 6.46 -23.54 -4.62
CA PRO A 524 6.57 -22.36 -5.47
C PRO A 524 5.24 -21.93 -6.09
N ILE A 525 4.42 -22.90 -6.51
CA ILE A 525 3.11 -22.62 -7.10
C ILE A 525 2.15 -22.09 -6.03
N LEU A 526 2.19 -22.65 -4.84
CA LEU A 526 1.40 -22.21 -3.69
C LEU A 526 1.73 -20.76 -3.31
N VAL A 527 3.02 -20.41 -3.26
CA VAL A 527 3.46 -19.03 -2.98
C VAL A 527 3.08 -18.09 -4.13
N ALA A 528 3.19 -18.53 -5.38
CA ALA A 528 2.75 -17.74 -6.53
C ALA A 528 1.24 -17.39 -6.44
N MET A 529 0.39 -18.37 -6.11
CA MET A 529 -1.04 -18.15 -5.86
C MET A 529 -1.31 -17.22 -4.68
N PHE A 530 -0.55 -17.38 -3.60
CA PHE A 530 -0.64 -16.53 -2.41
C PHE A 530 -0.36 -15.05 -2.73
N SER A 531 0.57 -14.77 -3.65
CA SER A 531 0.84 -13.41 -4.12
C SER A 531 -0.13 -12.92 -5.20
N PHE A 532 -0.60 -13.82 -6.07
CA PHE A 532 -1.49 -13.47 -7.19
C PHE A 532 -2.90 -13.09 -6.74
N PHE A 533 -3.58 -13.98 -6.01
CA PHE A 533 -5.00 -13.81 -5.69
C PHE A 533 -5.33 -12.48 -4.98
N PRO A 534 -4.55 -12.02 -3.99
CA PRO A 534 -4.88 -10.76 -3.33
C PRO A 534 -4.56 -9.51 -4.16
N SER A 535 -3.78 -9.66 -5.23
CA SER A 535 -3.43 -8.59 -6.17
C SER A 535 -4.32 -8.56 -7.42
N ALA A 536 -5.13 -9.60 -7.63
CA ALA A 536 -5.97 -9.75 -8.82
C ALA A 536 -7.24 -8.91 -8.68
N ILE A 537 -7.22 -7.69 -9.23
CA ILE A 537 -8.38 -6.79 -9.28
C ILE A 537 -9.56 -7.42 -10.03
N GLU A 538 -9.32 -8.35 -10.94
CA GLU A 538 -10.37 -9.08 -11.64
C GLU A 538 -11.30 -9.87 -10.71
N LEU A 539 -10.88 -10.13 -9.46
CA LEU A 539 -11.70 -10.78 -8.44
C LEU A 539 -12.49 -9.81 -7.58
N ARG A 540 -12.23 -8.50 -7.73
CA ARG A 540 -12.80 -7.45 -6.90
C ARG A 540 -14.28 -7.27 -7.22
N GLY A 541 -15.13 -7.38 -6.20
CA GLY A 541 -16.58 -7.28 -6.34
C GLY A 541 -17.24 -8.49 -7.00
N GLU A 542 -16.48 -9.55 -7.30
CA GLU A 542 -17.00 -10.74 -7.97
C GLU A 542 -17.64 -11.70 -6.97
N HIS A 543 -18.92 -12.00 -7.18
CA HIS A 543 -19.70 -12.88 -6.30
C HIS A 543 -19.52 -14.37 -6.69
N PHE A 544 -19.35 -15.23 -5.69
CA PHE A 544 -19.38 -16.68 -5.89
C PHE A 544 -19.91 -17.45 -4.67
N LEU A 545 -20.92 -18.29 -4.89
CA LEU A 545 -21.64 -19.05 -3.85
C LEU A 545 -22.22 -18.13 -2.77
N TRP A 546 -21.59 -18.06 -1.58
CA TRP A 546 -21.96 -17.17 -0.48
C TRP A 546 -21.01 -15.97 -0.35
N ALA A 547 -19.85 -16.00 -1.01
CA ALA A 547 -18.90 -14.91 -0.97
C ALA A 547 -19.40 -13.80 -1.89
N LYS A 548 -19.60 -12.61 -1.30
CA LYS A 548 -20.04 -11.42 -2.03
C LYS A 548 -18.93 -10.81 -2.88
N ASP A 549 -17.68 -11.04 -2.50
CA ASP A 549 -16.48 -10.52 -3.15
C ASP A 549 -15.36 -11.54 -2.97
N LEU A 550 -14.79 -12.03 -4.07
CA LEU A 550 -13.68 -12.99 -4.06
C LEU A 550 -12.35 -12.37 -3.64
N SER A 551 -12.21 -11.04 -3.71
CA SER A 551 -11.01 -10.31 -3.31
C SER A 551 -10.98 -9.93 -1.81
N ALA A 552 -12.14 -9.95 -1.15
CA ALA A 552 -12.32 -9.64 0.26
C ALA A 552 -12.56 -10.92 1.10
N PRO A 553 -12.49 -10.85 2.45
CA PRO A 553 -12.86 -11.98 3.30
C PRO A 553 -14.36 -12.32 3.22
N ASP A 554 -14.69 -13.62 3.17
CA ASP A 554 -16.08 -14.10 3.08
C ASP A 554 -16.73 -14.31 4.47
N ALA A 555 -16.90 -13.21 5.20
CA ALA A 555 -17.46 -13.21 6.55
C ALA A 555 -18.92 -13.74 6.60
N ILE A 556 -19.16 -14.86 7.29
CA ILE A 556 -20.52 -15.32 7.64
C ILE A 556 -20.97 -14.71 8.97
N ILE A 557 -20.06 -14.66 9.93
CA ILE A 557 -20.29 -14.10 11.26
C ILE A 557 -19.30 -12.96 11.42
N SER A 558 -19.79 -11.77 11.79
CA SER A 558 -18.97 -10.60 12.11
C SER A 558 -19.44 -9.96 13.41
N TRP A 559 -18.52 -9.34 14.15
CA TRP A 559 -18.82 -8.64 15.39
C TRP A 559 -18.08 -7.30 15.48
N HIS A 560 -18.61 -6.35 16.26
CA HIS A 560 -18.04 -5.01 16.38
C HIS A 560 -17.15 -4.82 17.61
N THR A 561 -17.25 -5.70 18.62
CA THR A 561 -16.49 -5.58 19.85
C THR A 561 -15.03 -5.97 19.62
N HIS A 562 -14.10 -5.10 19.99
CA HIS A 562 -12.67 -5.43 19.99
C HIS A 562 -12.36 -6.39 21.15
N ILE A 563 -12.02 -7.63 20.83
CA ILE A 563 -11.59 -8.65 21.79
C ILE A 563 -10.06 -8.72 21.73
N PRO A 564 -9.34 -8.43 22.84
CA PRO A 564 -7.88 -8.51 22.86
C PRO A 564 -7.36 -9.86 22.33
N PHE A 565 -6.24 -9.83 21.60
CA PHE A 565 -5.63 -10.96 20.88
C PHE A 565 -6.44 -11.52 19.70
N ILE A 566 -7.74 -11.79 19.83
CA ILE A 566 -8.58 -12.34 18.74
C ILE A 566 -8.74 -11.30 17.63
N SER A 567 -9.18 -10.09 17.96
CA SER A 567 -9.38 -9.03 16.97
C SER A 567 -8.08 -8.63 16.25
N SER A 568 -6.94 -8.74 16.94
CA SER A 568 -5.62 -8.43 16.38
C SER A 568 -5.09 -9.52 15.44
N THR A 569 -5.35 -10.80 15.72
CA THR A 569 -4.76 -11.92 14.97
C THR A 569 -5.75 -12.60 14.03
N PHE A 570 -6.94 -12.91 14.51
CA PHE A 570 -8.00 -13.61 13.78
C PHE A 570 -8.88 -12.64 12.98
N GLY A 571 -8.99 -11.39 13.42
CA GLY A 571 -9.96 -10.42 12.91
C GLY A 571 -11.31 -10.51 13.61
N ASN A 572 -12.26 -9.70 13.16
CA ASN A 572 -13.60 -9.53 13.75
C ASN A 572 -14.69 -10.28 12.98
N HIS A 573 -14.32 -11.35 12.29
CA HIS A 573 -15.23 -12.17 11.50
C HIS A 573 -14.78 -13.62 11.40
N ILE A 574 -15.64 -14.51 10.91
CA ILE A 574 -15.31 -15.89 10.53
C ILE A 574 -15.61 -16.08 9.04
N SER A 575 -14.56 -16.39 8.29
CA SER A 575 -14.58 -16.64 6.84
C SER A 575 -14.89 -18.12 6.54
N LEU A 576 -15.93 -18.41 5.75
CA LEU A 576 -16.36 -19.80 5.53
C LEU A 576 -15.42 -20.58 4.62
N PHE A 577 -14.92 -20.00 3.54
CA PHE A 577 -13.93 -20.67 2.70
C PHE A 577 -12.67 -21.01 3.49
N CYS A 578 -12.26 -20.12 4.40
CA CYS A 578 -11.13 -20.40 5.31
C CYS A 578 -11.44 -21.59 6.26
N LEU A 579 -12.66 -21.66 6.79
CA LEU A 579 -13.11 -22.77 7.64
C LEU A 579 -13.17 -24.09 6.85
N LEU A 580 -13.76 -24.09 5.65
CA LEU A 580 -13.84 -25.25 4.78
C LEU A 580 -12.46 -25.73 4.33
N MET A 581 -11.57 -24.81 3.96
CA MET A 581 -10.17 -25.09 3.69
C MET A 581 -9.51 -25.77 4.90
N THR A 582 -9.72 -25.24 6.11
CA THR A 582 -9.15 -25.78 7.34
C THR A 582 -9.65 -27.19 7.63
N ILE A 583 -10.96 -27.44 7.55
CA ILE A 583 -11.53 -28.78 7.72
C ILE A 583 -10.96 -29.75 6.68
N THR A 584 -10.90 -29.33 5.42
CA THR A 584 -10.35 -30.14 4.33
C THR A 584 -8.87 -30.42 4.54
N ASN A 585 -8.10 -29.47 5.07
CA ASN A 585 -6.70 -29.64 5.41
C ASN A 585 -6.51 -30.64 6.57
N ILE A 586 -7.38 -30.62 7.59
CA ILE A 586 -7.37 -31.62 8.68
C ILE A 586 -7.66 -33.02 8.13
N ILE A 587 -8.65 -33.16 7.25
CA ILE A 587 -8.98 -34.44 6.59
C ILE A 587 -7.80 -34.92 5.74
N TYR A 588 -7.23 -34.05 4.91
CA TYR A 588 -6.05 -34.32 4.09
C TYR A 588 -4.85 -34.77 4.95
N SER A 589 -4.57 -34.04 6.03
CA SER A 589 -3.50 -34.35 6.98
C SER A 589 -3.70 -35.73 7.62
N LYS A 590 -4.94 -36.08 8.00
CA LYS A 590 -5.27 -37.41 8.53
C LYS A 590 -5.01 -38.53 7.50
N ILE A 591 -5.36 -38.32 6.23
CA ILE A 591 -5.13 -39.28 5.14
C ILE A 591 -3.63 -39.48 4.87
N ASN A 592 -2.86 -38.39 4.89
CA ASN A 592 -1.41 -38.44 4.69
C ASN A 592 -0.69 -39.07 5.88
N MET A 593 -1.11 -38.78 7.12
CA MET A 593 -0.55 -39.41 8.32
C MET A 593 -0.72 -40.93 8.31
N ALA A 594 -1.84 -41.44 7.82
CA ALA A 594 -2.05 -42.88 7.66
C ALA A 594 -1.08 -43.54 6.66
N SER A 595 -0.39 -42.75 5.84
CA SER A 595 0.53 -43.22 4.79
C SER A 595 2.01 -43.04 5.17
N GLN A 596 2.31 -42.41 6.31
CA GLN A 596 3.68 -42.27 6.82
C GLN A 596 3.93 -43.25 7.95
N PRO A 597 4.99 -44.10 7.86
CA PRO A 597 5.41 -44.91 8.99
C PRO A 597 5.79 -43.98 10.14
N SER A 598 5.29 -44.25 11.34
CA SER A 598 5.65 -43.46 12.52
C SER A 598 7.15 -43.56 12.74
N GLN A 599 7.89 -42.50 12.38
CA GLN A 599 9.26 -42.34 12.85
C GLN A 599 9.16 -42.11 14.36
N SER A 600 9.44 -43.18 15.10
CA SER A 600 9.42 -43.31 16.55
C SER A 600 10.54 -42.49 17.20
N GLY A 601 10.53 -41.17 16.99
CA GLY A 601 11.58 -40.23 17.38
C GLY A 601 11.12 -39.03 18.23
N MET A 602 9.89 -38.53 18.11
CA MET A 602 9.39 -37.44 18.98
C MET A 602 7.87 -37.52 19.22
N PRO A 603 7.40 -37.67 20.48
CA PRO A 603 5.97 -37.68 20.84
C PRO A 603 5.16 -36.42 20.51
N GLY A 604 5.73 -35.37 19.90
CA GLY A 604 5.04 -34.11 19.57
C GLY A 604 4.62 -33.93 18.10
N MET A 605 5.14 -34.73 17.16
CA MET A 605 4.97 -34.46 15.72
C MET A 605 3.51 -34.63 15.25
N LYS A 606 2.76 -35.57 15.86
CA LYS A 606 1.32 -35.75 15.57
C LYS A 606 0.52 -34.52 15.96
N TRP A 607 0.84 -33.89 17.10
CA TRP A 607 0.13 -32.71 17.58
C TRP A 607 0.43 -31.48 16.71
N MET A 608 1.69 -31.32 16.29
CA MET A 608 2.11 -30.24 15.38
C MET A 608 1.37 -30.27 14.02
N ILE A 609 1.10 -31.47 13.48
CA ILE A 609 0.36 -31.62 12.21
C ILE A 609 -1.09 -31.15 12.33
N TYR A 610 -1.74 -31.35 13.48
CA TYR A 610 -3.10 -30.85 13.71
C TYR A 610 -3.15 -29.38 14.14
N LEU A 611 -2.08 -28.87 14.75
CA LEU A 611 -1.94 -27.47 15.12
C LEU A 611 -1.80 -26.55 13.88
N MET A 612 -1.08 -27.01 12.85
CA MET A 612 -0.81 -26.23 11.63
C MET A 612 -2.09 -25.74 10.91
N PRO A 613 -3.10 -26.59 10.62
CA PRO A 613 -4.36 -26.14 10.05
C PRO A 613 -5.08 -25.10 10.92
N VAL A 614 -5.04 -25.25 12.24
CA VAL A 614 -5.63 -24.28 13.16
C VAL A 614 -4.87 -22.96 13.10
N MET A 615 -3.55 -22.96 13.07
CA MET A 615 -2.75 -21.74 12.89
C MET A 615 -3.06 -21.05 11.55
N PHE A 616 -3.22 -21.82 10.47
CA PHE A 616 -3.61 -21.28 9.17
C PHE A 616 -5.00 -20.67 9.18
N LEU A 617 -5.95 -21.20 9.97
CA LEU A 617 -7.24 -20.55 10.16
C LEU A 617 -7.07 -19.11 10.68
N PHE A 618 -6.23 -18.88 11.69
CA PHE A 618 -5.97 -17.53 12.22
C PHE A 618 -5.32 -16.60 11.20
N ILE A 619 -4.45 -17.13 10.34
CA ILE A 619 -3.76 -16.33 9.32
C ILE A 619 -4.70 -16.00 8.15
N PHE A 620 -5.36 -17.01 7.59
CA PHE A 620 -6.13 -16.90 6.34
C PHE A 620 -7.53 -16.32 6.52
N ASN A 621 -8.04 -16.22 7.76
CA ASN A 621 -9.37 -15.66 8.00
C ASN A 621 -9.50 -14.20 7.49
N ASN A 622 -8.42 -13.43 7.52
CA ASN A 622 -8.36 -12.06 7.03
C ASN A 622 -7.91 -11.92 5.57
N TYR A 623 -7.69 -13.02 4.84
CA TYR A 623 -7.28 -12.99 3.43
C TYR A 623 -8.48 -13.04 2.49
N ALA A 624 -8.23 -12.73 1.22
CA ALA A 624 -9.19 -12.85 0.11
C ALA A 624 -9.84 -14.24 0.06
N ALA A 625 -11.16 -14.27 -0.12
CA ALA A 625 -11.95 -15.48 -0.25
C ALA A 625 -11.48 -16.37 -1.41
N GLY A 626 -11.08 -15.77 -2.54
CA GLY A 626 -10.55 -16.46 -3.71
C GLY A 626 -9.29 -17.28 -3.41
N LEU A 627 -8.41 -16.76 -2.54
CA LEU A 627 -7.23 -17.48 -2.09
C LEU A 627 -7.63 -18.72 -1.26
N SER A 628 -8.47 -18.53 -0.25
CA SER A 628 -8.95 -19.62 0.60
C SER A 628 -9.72 -20.68 -0.20
N TYR A 629 -10.52 -20.25 -1.18
CA TYR A 629 -11.24 -21.12 -2.10
C TYR A 629 -10.30 -21.94 -2.98
N TYR A 630 -9.25 -21.32 -3.55
CA TYR A 630 -8.21 -22.03 -4.29
C TYR A 630 -7.56 -23.13 -3.43
N TYR A 631 -7.18 -22.84 -2.19
CA TYR A 631 -6.59 -23.84 -1.30
C TYR A 631 -7.56 -24.96 -0.97
N PHE A 632 -8.82 -24.62 -0.68
CA PHE A 632 -9.88 -25.59 -0.45
C PHE A 632 -10.02 -26.56 -1.63
N LEU A 633 -10.15 -26.04 -2.85
CA LEU A 633 -10.21 -26.85 -4.07
C LEU A 633 -8.96 -27.68 -4.30
N SER A 634 -7.78 -27.08 -4.12
CA SER A 634 -6.50 -27.75 -4.29
C SER A 634 -6.38 -28.95 -3.35
N LEU A 635 -6.79 -28.81 -2.09
CA LEU A 635 -6.81 -29.90 -1.11
C LEU A 635 -7.87 -30.95 -1.46
N LEU A 636 -9.08 -30.52 -1.83
CA LEU A 636 -10.17 -31.44 -2.21
C LEU A 636 -9.79 -32.31 -3.41
N ILE A 637 -9.23 -31.69 -4.47
CA ILE A 637 -8.74 -32.41 -5.65
C ILE A 637 -7.62 -33.35 -5.27
N THR A 638 -6.72 -32.96 -4.35
CA THR A 638 -5.63 -33.84 -3.89
C THR A 638 -6.17 -35.05 -3.14
N ILE A 639 -7.18 -34.87 -2.28
CA ILE A 639 -7.86 -35.97 -1.59
C ILE A 639 -8.49 -36.91 -2.62
N LEU A 640 -9.23 -36.36 -3.59
CA LEU A 640 -9.87 -37.13 -4.66
C LEU A 640 -8.83 -37.92 -5.48
N GLN A 641 -7.75 -37.27 -5.91
CA GLN A 641 -6.63 -37.92 -6.60
C GLN A 641 -6.05 -39.06 -5.77
N THR A 642 -5.89 -38.88 -4.46
CA THR A 642 -5.37 -39.91 -3.55
C THR A 642 -6.30 -41.13 -3.51
N TYR A 643 -7.62 -40.94 -3.41
CA TYR A 643 -8.58 -42.05 -3.43
C TYR A 643 -8.63 -42.76 -4.79
N ILE A 644 -8.59 -42.00 -5.89
CA ILE A 644 -8.51 -42.56 -7.24
C ILE A 644 -7.25 -43.42 -7.37
N MET A 645 -6.07 -42.89 -7.02
CA MET A 645 -4.81 -43.63 -7.09
C MET A 645 -4.82 -44.88 -6.19
N ARG A 646 -5.40 -44.83 -4.99
CA ARG A 646 -5.60 -45.99 -4.11
C ARG A 646 -6.43 -47.10 -4.77
N ARG A 647 -7.40 -46.75 -5.61
CA ARG A 647 -8.24 -47.71 -6.32
C ARG A 647 -7.54 -48.36 -7.51
N PHE A 648 -6.69 -47.61 -8.23
CA PHE A 648 -6.02 -48.10 -9.43
C PHE A 648 -4.66 -48.78 -9.16
N VAL A 649 -4.02 -48.49 -8.03
CA VAL A 649 -2.72 -49.07 -7.67
C VAL A 649 -2.92 -50.33 -6.82
N SER A 650 -2.71 -51.50 -7.41
CA SER A 650 -2.83 -52.80 -6.71
C SER A 650 -1.64 -53.04 -5.77
N GLU A 651 -1.93 -53.22 -4.48
CA GLU A 651 -0.91 -53.48 -3.45
C GLU A 651 -0.14 -54.78 -3.67
N ASP A 652 -0.80 -55.84 -4.15
CA ASP A 652 -0.16 -57.14 -4.34
C ASP A 652 0.89 -57.13 -5.45
N LYS A 653 0.60 -56.48 -6.58
CA LYS A 653 1.60 -56.30 -7.65
C LYS A 653 2.79 -55.47 -7.18
N MET A 654 2.55 -54.45 -6.35
CA MET A 654 3.64 -53.66 -5.77
C MET A 654 4.48 -54.47 -4.79
N ARG A 655 3.88 -55.30 -3.91
CA ARG A 655 4.61 -56.19 -3.01
C ARG A 655 5.48 -57.19 -3.80
N ALA A 656 4.92 -57.80 -4.84
CA ALA A 656 5.66 -58.71 -5.71
C ALA A 656 6.86 -58.01 -6.37
N GLN A 657 6.66 -56.81 -6.90
CA GLN A 657 7.74 -56.01 -7.51
C GLN A 657 8.81 -55.58 -6.49
N MET A 658 8.42 -55.25 -5.26
CA MET A 658 9.36 -54.92 -4.17
C MET A 658 10.17 -56.13 -3.74
N ALA A 659 9.55 -57.31 -3.63
CA ALA A 659 10.23 -58.56 -3.30
C ALA A 659 11.22 -59.00 -4.41
N GLU A 660 10.86 -58.81 -5.67
CA GLU A 660 11.76 -59.07 -6.80
C GLU A 660 12.95 -58.10 -6.80
N ASN A 661 12.70 -56.81 -6.55
CA ASN A 661 13.75 -55.80 -6.48
C ASN A 661 14.70 -56.00 -5.29
N ALA A 662 14.20 -56.52 -4.17
CA ALA A 662 15.02 -56.87 -3.00
C ALA A 662 15.97 -58.05 -3.28
N ARG A 663 15.67 -58.90 -4.27
CA ARG A 663 16.53 -60.01 -4.70
C ARG A 663 17.65 -59.58 -5.65
N LYS A 664 17.56 -58.40 -6.25
CA LYS A 664 18.57 -57.89 -7.19
C LYS A 664 19.71 -57.20 -6.43
N PRO A 665 20.99 -57.54 -6.67
CA PRO A 665 22.12 -56.87 -6.02
C PRO A 665 22.19 -55.42 -6.51
N LYS A 666 22.04 -54.46 -5.59
CA LYS A 666 22.15 -53.03 -5.90
C LYS A 666 23.51 -52.47 -5.50
N LYS A 667 24.11 -51.68 -6.40
CA LYS A 667 25.26 -50.83 -6.07
C LYS A 667 24.79 -49.73 -5.12
N LYS A 668 25.48 -49.56 -3.99
CA LYS A 668 25.23 -48.43 -3.07
C LYS A 668 25.46 -47.12 -3.83
N SER A 669 24.50 -46.18 -3.81
CA SER A 669 24.71 -44.85 -4.41
C SER A 669 25.71 -44.06 -3.56
N GLY A 670 26.53 -43.20 -4.18
CA GLY A 670 27.56 -42.42 -3.48
C GLY A 670 26.99 -41.50 -2.38
N PHE A 671 25.75 -41.02 -2.54
CA PHE A 671 25.07 -40.23 -1.51
C PHE A 671 24.70 -41.08 -0.29
N MET A 672 24.18 -42.29 -0.48
CA MET A 672 23.88 -43.22 0.63
C MET A 672 25.15 -43.63 1.37
N ALA A 673 26.27 -43.83 0.67
CA ALA A 673 27.56 -44.11 1.28
C ALA A 673 28.07 -42.94 2.14
N ARG A 674 27.97 -41.69 1.63
CA ARG A 674 28.32 -40.49 2.39
C ARG A 674 27.44 -40.27 3.63
N LEU A 675 26.16 -40.58 3.54
CA LEU A 675 25.22 -40.46 4.66
C LEU A 675 25.50 -41.53 5.73
N GLU A 676 25.88 -42.74 5.32
CA GLU A 676 26.33 -43.82 6.21
C GLU A 676 27.65 -43.45 6.91
N GLU A 677 28.60 -42.83 6.20
CA GLU A 677 29.85 -42.32 6.79
C GLU A 677 29.60 -41.19 7.80
N ALA A 678 28.74 -40.22 7.46
CA ALA A 678 28.36 -39.13 8.36
C ALA A 678 27.67 -39.67 9.64
N GLN A 679 26.80 -40.67 9.52
CA GLN A 679 26.19 -41.33 10.67
C GLN A 679 27.21 -42.11 11.52
N ARG A 680 28.20 -42.76 10.90
CA ARG A 680 29.29 -43.43 11.63
C ARG A 680 30.16 -42.43 12.39
N GLN A 681 30.45 -41.27 11.79
CA GLN A 681 31.18 -40.18 12.45
C GLN A 681 30.40 -39.62 13.65
N GLN A 682 29.09 -39.41 13.52
CA GLN A 682 28.23 -39.02 14.64
C GLN A 682 28.23 -40.07 15.76
N GLN A 683 28.17 -41.38 15.43
CA GLN A 683 28.25 -42.45 16.41
C GLN A 683 29.61 -42.50 17.13
N ALA A 684 30.71 -42.26 16.43
CA ALA A 684 32.04 -42.19 17.02
C ALA A 684 32.15 -41.03 18.01
N ALA A 685 31.67 -39.84 17.63
CA ALA A 685 31.67 -38.65 18.48
C ALA A 685 30.81 -38.81 19.75
N LEU A 686 29.62 -39.41 19.62
CA LEU A 686 28.75 -39.72 20.77
C LEU A 686 29.39 -40.73 21.73
N ARG A 687 30.04 -41.78 21.20
CA ARG A 687 30.77 -42.77 22.02
C ARG A 687 31.96 -42.14 22.73
N GLU A 688 32.66 -41.20 22.11
CA GLU A 688 33.75 -40.46 22.74
C GLU A 688 33.25 -39.53 23.85
N GLN A 689 32.14 -38.81 23.64
CA GLN A 689 31.50 -38.01 24.69
C GLN A 689 31.03 -38.86 25.87
N GLN A 690 30.41 -40.02 25.62
CA GLN A 690 30.00 -40.94 26.69
C GLN A 690 31.20 -41.53 27.44
N LYS A 691 32.31 -41.83 26.74
CA LYS A 691 33.56 -42.28 27.37
C LYS A 691 34.21 -41.17 28.22
N LYS A 692 34.14 -39.91 27.79
CA LYS A 692 34.61 -38.75 28.58
C LYS A 692 33.73 -38.52 29.83
N ASN A 693 32.41 -38.66 29.71
CA ASN A 693 31.49 -38.52 30.85
C ASN A 693 31.55 -39.68 31.85
N ARG A 694 32.06 -40.87 31.47
CA ARG A 694 32.33 -42.00 32.39
C ARG A 694 33.70 -41.92 33.09
N ARG A 695 34.56 -40.99 32.67
CA ARG A 695 35.91 -40.77 33.25
C ARG A 695 35.99 -39.53 34.16
N ARG A 696 34.90 -38.76 34.26
CA ARG A 696 34.62 -37.82 35.35
C ARG A 696 33.71 -38.51 36.33
#